data_AF-A0A9D5GMP0-F1
#
_entry.id   AF-A0A9D5GMP0-F1
#
_cell.length_a   1.000
_cell.length_b   1.000
_cell.length_c   1.000
_cell.angle_alpha   90.00
_cell.angle_beta   90.00
_cell.angle_gamma   90.00
#
_symmetry.space_group_name_H-M   'P 1'
#
loop_
_entity.id
_entity.type
_entity.pdbx_description
1 polymer ?
#
loop_
_entity_poly.entity_id
_entity_poly.type
_entity_poly.pdbx_seq_one_letter_code
_entity_poly.pdbx_strand_id
1 'polypeptide(L)'
;MDVASGSGASHKTAYYELADDELAAGSTLGGPLACATIKATGAVERFYSIEAGQEFFGSVLLHHWDGRTGVQLEPRTGSFIIHPEHQQHVFTLANDVAVHEDIFVLSGQPGDDGSVDPPALYYAVELRNDTQEPLTVSTFAFCQLRGDTAHDVLTTFRKRLNAFIAWNNSKKDYVRLFGCSVPVRSFETTSDHAKAVSEHCPQALSGKTDVAGGDPLAVLELSHDLKPGKAAKFTLLLSFSVRGKKDALRTYRSCPPADEALARTQEYYRDVLGRSIVVTPDPEVNRGVLWAKANMLRVQLKAPTGWAFTNDPGHSNNSVARDTAWFAYGADYLTPEFSRASLLAYVKRQEKSGEIIEYYDIRNGKAADYGLNINDNTPLLVLALWHHYNTTGDKDFLREVYPAAAKAARYILSQRNEQGLVWCTATGTSDFGIIGWRNVIQDYRLSGATTEVNSECYAALLTASQMARVLEKHEESAKFKQSAEQLRTDINTHLSNPSNGLYYLNITVEGVPRSDVTADLVFPVMFGVASSDKAALIIGRLSARDFWTEAGIRTVPRSAPYYSPGPKPAYGLLGGVWVAMSFWYAFAAAPFVPDFMAYALSVSFRHYSRDPKRNNTVPGQFSEWLHGETLVNEGMMLSPWFPPRYLWAAIEGAAGLDTSTGSLSVNPRLAPDWKWCAVQNLPYCGQRLTWFVARAPDMQMYANFHSPRESVPHEIFEQDISDKIHAGGEHIVFLGLRQDNHMIFFAGNTSDRTTSAALRVDAAFSGSYRVRVFDSLLGSWHDRGLLPGSAMEGGIAMRLERKGFWLVDLQQEL
;
A
#
# COMPACT_ATOMS: atom_id res chain seq x y z
N MET A 1 -3.25 22.98 9.67
CA MET A 1 -3.21 22.19 10.92
C MET A 1 -2.97 20.76 10.50
N ASP A 2 -2.17 20.01 11.25
CA ASP A 2 -1.89 18.62 10.90
C ASP A 2 -3.14 17.80 11.24
N VAL A 3 -3.80 17.22 10.23
CA VAL A 3 -5.12 16.56 10.31
C VAL A 3 -5.01 15.17 10.98
N ALA A 4 -3.81 14.79 11.43
CA ALA A 4 -3.56 13.51 12.06
C ALA A 4 -3.57 13.64 13.60
N SER A 5 -4.74 13.45 14.23
CA SER A 5 -4.90 13.49 15.69
C SER A 5 -4.71 12.12 16.39
N GLY A 6 -4.65 11.01 15.66
CA GLY A 6 -4.66 9.66 16.24
C GLY A 6 -3.37 8.86 16.09
N SER A 7 -2.43 8.98 17.04
CA SER A 7 -1.38 7.97 17.25
C SER A 7 -1.59 7.29 18.59
N GLY A 8 -2.43 6.26 18.62
CA GLY A 8 -2.67 5.48 19.83
C GLY A 8 -1.42 4.71 20.23
N ALA A 9 -0.57 5.29 21.09
CA ALA A 9 0.51 4.71 21.92
C ALA A 9 1.43 3.60 21.33
N SER A 10 1.35 3.31 20.03
CA SER A 10 2.19 2.32 19.35
C SER A 10 2.21 2.64 17.85
N HIS A 11 3.37 2.54 17.25
CA HIS A 11 3.63 2.49 15.80
C HIS A 11 2.88 1.35 15.05
N LYS A 12 1.92 0.70 15.70
CA LYS A 12 1.15 -0.45 15.21
C LYS A 12 -0.26 -0.06 14.74
N THR A 13 -0.76 1.12 15.11
CA THR A 13 -2.08 1.64 14.70
C THR A 13 -2.01 3.13 14.40
N ALA A 14 -2.55 3.54 13.25
CA ALA A 14 -2.70 4.95 12.89
C ALA A 14 -4.05 5.14 12.18
N TYR A 15 -4.76 6.20 12.53
CA TYR A 15 -5.97 6.65 11.85
C TYR A 15 -5.90 8.16 11.62
N TYR A 16 -6.73 8.66 10.71
CA TYR A 16 -6.90 10.11 10.49
C TYR A 16 -8.31 10.51 10.91
N GLU A 17 -8.43 11.65 11.57
CA GLU A 17 -9.72 12.22 11.96
C GLU A 17 -9.79 13.64 11.40
N LEU A 18 -10.86 13.94 10.67
CA LEU A 18 -11.03 15.19 9.94
C LEU A 18 -12.49 15.59 9.87
N ALA A 19 -12.77 16.87 9.65
CA ALA A 19 -14.14 17.31 9.46
C ALA A 19 -14.71 16.67 8.18
N ASP A 20 -16.02 16.39 8.18
CA ASP A 20 -16.70 15.70 7.07
C ASP A 20 -16.84 16.54 5.79
N ASP A 21 -16.41 17.80 5.82
CA ASP A 21 -16.29 18.68 4.66
C ASP A 21 -14.84 18.82 4.16
N GLU A 22 -13.88 18.11 4.74
CA GLU A 22 -12.44 18.18 4.38
C GLU A 22 -11.98 17.09 3.40
N LEU A 23 -12.89 16.27 2.85
CA LEU A 23 -12.57 15.27 1.83
C LEU A 23 -13.11 15.67 0.43
N ALA A 24 -12.32 15.38 -0.61
CA ALA A 24 -12.76 15.41 -2.00
C ALA A 24 -13.17 14.01 -2.52
N ALA A 25 -12.70 12.96 -1.86
CA ALA A 25 -13.05 11.56 -2.10
C ALA A 25 -12.97 10.77 -0.78
N GLY A 26 -13.74 9.70 -0.64
CA GLY A 26 -13.66 8.78 0.48
C GLY A 26 -12.71 7.60 0.19
N SER A 27 -12.61 6.68 1.15
CA SER A 27 -11.70 5.54 1.06
C SER A 27 -12.01 4.57 -0.09
N THR A 28 -10.96 3.98 -0.65
CA THR A 28 -11.00 2.76 -1.44
C THR A 28 -10.69 1.59 -0.50
N LEU A 29 -11.64 0.68 -0.33
CA LEU A 29 -11.56 -0.47 0.57
C LEU A 29 -11.64 -1.76 -0.24
N GLY A 30 -10.91 -2.79 0.14
CA GLY A 30 -10.88 -4.04 -0.61
C GLY A 30 -10.87 -5.28 0.26
N GLY A 31 -11.45 -6.32 -0.30
CA GLY A 31 -11.36 -7.69 0.16
C GLY A 31 -10.95 -8.60 -0.99
N PRO A 32 -10.72 -9.90 -0.73
CA PRO A 32 -10.13 -10.80 -1.71
C PRO A 32 -10.97 -10.96 -2.99
N LEU A 33 -12.29 -10.79 -2.91
CA LEU A 33 -13.21 -10.99 -4.05
C LEU A 33 -13.93 -9.71 -4.51
N ALA A 34 -13.68 -8.56 -3.88
CA ALA A 34 -14.41 -7.33 -4.16
C ALA A 34 -13.65 -6.05 -3.74
N CYS A 35 -13.99 -4.92 -4.36
CA CYS A 35 -13.49 -3.60 -4.00
C CYS A 35 -14.67 -2.62 -3.87
N ALA A 36 -14.61 -1.70 -2.91
CA ALA A 36 -15.60 -0.65 -2.72
C ALA A 36 -14.92 0.73 -2.69
N THR A 37 -15.59 1.75 -3.25
CA THR A 37 -15.17 3.15 -3.10
C THR A 37 -16.23 3.95 -2.37
N ILE A 38 -15.79 4.90 -1.55
CA ILE A 38 -16.63 5.78 -0.74
C ILE A 38 -16.55 7.20 -1.32
N LYS A 39 -17.67 7.91 -1.31
CA LYS A 39 -17.77 9.30 -1.75
C LYS A 39 -17.18 10.25 -0.69
N ALA A 40 -16.92 11.48 -1.11
CA ALA A 40 -16.62 12.58 -0.18
C ALA A 40 -17.69 12.76 0.91
N THR A 41 -18.95 12.36 0.64
CA THR A 41 -20.07 12.47 1.58
C THR A 41 -20.15 11.32 2.60
N GLY A 42 -19.20 10.37 2.60
CA GLY A 42 -19.26 9.15 3.41
C GLY A 42 -20.15 8.04 2.85
N ALA A 43 -20.94 8.30 1.80
CA ALA A 43 -21.79 7.29 1.17
C ALA A 43 -20.98 6.31 0.31
N VAL A 44 -21.46 5.08 0.15
CA VAL A 44 -20.85 4.13 -0.80
C VAL A 44 -21.07 4.64 -2.22
N GLU A 45 -20.01 4.72 -3.00
CA GLU A 45 -20.07 5.09 -4.42
C GLU A 45 -20.42 3.87 -5.28
N ARG A 46 -19.74 2.75 -5.04
CA ARG A 46 -19.87 1.50 -5.80
C ARG A 46 -19.27 0.31 -5.06
N PHE A 47 -19.68 -0.88 -5.48
CA PHE A 47 -19.12 -2.17 -5.03
C PHE A 47 -18.86 -3.08 -6.24
N TYR A 48 -17.58 -3.37 -6.47
CA TYR A 48 -17.02 -4.01 -7.67
C TYR A 48 -16.75 -5.49 -7.44
N SER A 49 -17.09 -6.32 -8.43
CA SER A 49 -16.84 -7.75 -8.45
C SER A 49 -15.57 -8.09 -9.22
N ILE A 50 -14.58 -8.67 -8.55
CA ILE A 50 -13.32 -9.09 -9.17
C ILE A 50 -13.56 -10.22 -10.19
N GLU A 51 -14.41 -11.19 -9.85
CA GLU A 51 -14.68 -12.34 -10.73
C GLU A 51 -15.41 -11.91 -12.01
N ALA A 52 -16.31 -10.93 -11.93
CA ALA A 52 -16.99 -10.38 -13.10
C ALA A 52 -16.16 -9.32 -13.84
N GLY A 53 -15.33 -8.58 -13.12
CA GLY A 53 -14.65 -7.39 -13.61
C GLY A 53 -15.61 -6.24 -13.90
N GLN A 54 -16.61 -6.05 -13.05
CA GLN A 54 -17.73 -5.12 -13.23
C GLN A 54 -18.28 -4.64 -11.88
N GLU A 55 -18.82 -3.44 -11.86
CA GLU A 55 -19.56 -2.87 -10.74
C GLU A 55 -20.91 -3.59 -10.58
N PHE A 56 -21.11 -4.22 -9.42
CA PHE A 56 -22.36 -4.91 -9.12
C PHE A 56 -23.35 -4.01 -8.39
N PHE A 57 -22.87 -3.03 -7.65
CA PHE A 57 -23.71 -2.01 -7.03
C PHE A 57 -23.15 -0.65 -7.38
N GLY A 58 -24.07 0.27 -7.70
CA GLY A 58 -23.77 1.70 -7.70
C GLY A 58 -23.92 2.27 -6.29
N SER A 59 -24.36 3.52 -6.21
CA SER A 59 -24.36 4.24 -4.94
C SER A 59 -25.31 3.65 -3.90
N VAL A 60 -24.88 3.69 -2.63
CA VAL A 60 -25.71 3.40 -1.45
C VAL A 60 -25.68 4.58 -0.51
N LEU A 61 -26.87 5.11 -0.19
CA LEU A 61 -27.02 6.33 0.61
C LEU A 61 -28.20 6.20 1.58
N LEU A 62 -28.12 6.94 2.68
CA LEU A 62 -29.08 6.95 3.78
C LEU A 62 -29.65 8.35 3.96
N HIS A 63 -30.96 8.43 4.17
CA HIS A 63 -31.62 9.65 4.60
C HIS A 63 -32.48 9.38 5.83
N HIS A 64 -32.42 10.29 6.79
CA HIS A 64 -33.16 10.20 8.03
C HIS A 64 -34.28 11.23 8.06
N TRP A 65 -35.41 10.84 8.61
CA TRP A 65 -36.62 11.65 8.68
C TRP A 65 -37.22 11.52 10.08
N ASP A 66 -37.85 12.58 10.56
CA ASP A 66 -38.66 12.50 11.76
C ASP A 66 -39.88 11.62 11.47
N GLY A 67 -40.00 10.50 12.17
CA GLY A 67 -41.00 9.48 11.89
C GLY A 67 -42.44 9.89 12.22
N ARG A 68 -42.65 11.04 12.89
CA ARG A 68 -43.99 11.58 13.20
C ARG A 68 -44.43 12.63 12.20
N THR A 69 -43.52 13.53 11.83
CA THR A 69 -43.81 14.71 11.01
C THR A 69 -43.42 14.54 9.56
N GLY A 70 -42.50 13.61 9.25
CA GLY A 70 -41.94 13.45 7.92
C GLY A 70 -41.02 14.60 7.51
N VAL A 71 -40.46 15.34 8.46
CA VAL A 71 -39.43 16.38 8.21
C VAL A 71 -38.08 15.71 8.02
N GLN A 72 -37.30 16.16 7.03
CA GLN A 72 -35.96 15.64 6.78
C GLN A 72 -35.04 16.02 7.93
N LEU A 73 -34.31 15.04 8.44
CA LEU A 73 -33.31 15.22 9.48
C LEU A 73 -31.96 15.37 8.78
N GLU A 74 -31.64 16.60 8.37
CA GLU A 74 -30.37 16.90 7.73
C GLU A 74 -29.19 16.61 8.69
N PRO A 75 -28.08 16.04 8.18
CA PRO A 75 -26.86 15.90 8.94
C PRO A 75 -26.27 17.30 9.22
N ARG A 76 -25.85 17.52 10.47
CA ARG A 76 -24.95 18.63 10.83
C ARG A 76 -23.51 18.16 10.60
N THR A 77 -22.59 19.10 10.40
CA THR A 77 -21.15 18.85 10.25
C THR A 77 -20.65 17.90 11.35
N GLY A 78 -20.03 16.82 10.93
CA GLY A 78 -19.45 15.77 11.74
C GLY A 78 -17.97 15.59 11.46
N SER A 79 -17.52 14.34 11.59
CA SER A 79 -16.13 13.96 11.39
C SER A 79 -16.02 12.61 10.70
N PHE A 80 -15.07 12.49 9.78
CA PHE A 80 -14.63 11.22 9.25
C PHE A 80 -13.47 10.69 10.08
N ILE A 81 -13.46 9.37 10.30
CA ILE A 81 -12.31 8.67 10.91
C ILE A 81 -11.87 7.59 9.92
N ILE A 82 -10.66 7.73 9.38
CA ILE A 82 -10.10 6.85 8.34
C ILE A 82 -9.15 5.86 9.00
N HIS A 83 -9.54 4.58 9.01
CA HIS A 83 -8.76 3.47 9.52
C HIS A 83 -8.12 2.68 8.37
N PRO A 84 -7.08 1.87 8.64
CA PRO A 84 -6.50 0.97 7.64
C PRO A 84 -7.52 0.07 6.95
N GLU A 85 -8.52 -0.42 7.68
CA GLU A 85 -9.48 -1.44 7.24
C GLU A 85 -10.89 -0.91 6.94
N HIS A 86 -11.26 0.25 7.50
CA HIS A 86 -12.61 0.81 7.39
C HIS A 86 -12.63 2.34 7.44
N GLN A 87 -13.80 2.93 7.19
CA GLN A 87 -14.03 4.36 7.34
C GLN A 87 -15.28 4.57 8.20
N GLN A 88 -15.16 5.48 9.18
CA GLN A 88 -16.27 5.91 10.02
C GLN A 88 -16.72 7.32 9.66
N HIS A 89 -17.99 7.60 9.91
CA HIS A 89 -18.59 8.92 9.83
C HIS A 89 -19.44 9.15 11.09
N VAL A 90 -19.06 10.14 11.88
CA VAL A 90 -19.71 10.47 13.15
C VAL A 90 -20.26 11.88 13.05
N PHE A 91 -21.58 12.02 13.16
CA PHE A 91 -22.27 13.30 13.02
C PHE A 91 -23.54 13.34 13.86
N THR A 92 -24.24 14.46 13.85
CA THR A 92 -25.51 14.63 14.55
C THR A 92 -26.58 15.12 13.59
N LEU A 93 -27.80 14.59 13.70
CA LEU A 93 -28.94 15.02 12.91
C LEU A 93 -29.51 16.35 13.41
N ALA A 94 -30.34 17.01 12.58
CA ALA A 94 -31.00 18.27 12.93
C ALA A 94 -31.81 18.23 14.23
N ASN A 95 -32.27 17.06 14.68
CA ASN A 95 -33.00 16.82 15.93
C ASN A 95 -32.12 16.28 17.08
N ASP A 96 -30.80 16.45 17.01
CA ASP A 96 -29.83 16.06 18.04
C ASP A 96 -29.68 14.54 18.29
N VAL A 97 -30.11 13.71 17.32
CA VAL A 97 -29.75 12.28 17.30
C VAL A 97 -28.32 12.13 16.80
N ALA A 98 -27.45 11.50 17.61
CA ALA A 98 -26.10 11.17 17.21
C ALA A 98 -26.10 9.97 16.26
N VAL A 99 -25.32 10.04 15.19
CA VAL A 99 -25.18 9.00 14.18
C VAL A 99 -23.72 8.58 14.11
N HIS A 100 -23.50 7.27 14.14
CA HIS A 100 -22.20 6.67 13.88
C HIS A 100 -22.35 5.64 12.77
N GLU A 101 -21.70 5.90 11.65
CA GLU A 101 -21.64 5.03 10.48
C GLU A 101 -20.26 4.38 10.39
N ASP A 102 -20.22 3.10 10.02
CA ASP A 102 -18.99 2.33 9.79
C ASP A 102 -19.13 1.55 8.47
N ILE A 103 -18.21 1.78 7.54
CA ILE A 103 -18.20 1.15 6.21
C ILE A 103 -16.91 0.37 6.00
N PHE A 104 -17.05 -0.92 5.70
CA PHE A 104 -15.93 -1.83 5.45
C PHE A 104 -16.26 -2.99 4.53
N VAL A 105 -15.23 -3.52 3.86
CA VAL A 105 -15.30 -4.77 3.09
C VAL A 105 -14.71 -5.88 3.94
N LEU A 106 -15.41 -7.02 4.04
CA LEU A 106 -14.93 -8.17 4.80
C LEU A 106 -13.61 -8.68 4.22
N SER A 107 -12.59 -8.76 5.06
CA SER A 107 -11.27 -9.26 4.69
C SER A 107 -10.60 -9.91 5.89
N GLY A 108 -10.71 -11.23 6.00
CA GLY A 108 -10.02 -12.05 7.00
C GLY A 108 -8.83 -12.81 6.41
N GLN A 109 -8.13 -13.52 7.29
CA GLN A 109 -7.00 -14.36 6.92
C GLN A 109 -7.43 -15.46 5.94
N PRO A 110 -6.75 -15.61 4.78
CA PRO A 110 -7.01 -16.72 3.86
C PRO A 110 -6.78 -18.07 4.54
N GLY A 111 -7.61 -19.07 4.21
CA GLY A 111 -7.44 -20.44 4.68
C GLY A 111 -6.24 -21.14 4.00
N ASP A 112 -5.68 -22.15 4.66
CA ASP A 112 -4.56 -22.96 4.15
C ASP A 112 -4.89 -23.67 2.81
N ASP A 113 -6.17 -23.93 2.56
CA ASP A 113 -6.69 -24.50 1.31
C ASP A 113 -6.88 -23.45 0.18
N GLY A 114 -6.53 -22.18 0.45
CA GLY A 114 -6.71 -21.06 -0.45
C GLY A 114 -8.12 -20.49 -0.50
N SER A 115 -9.01 -20.93 0.41
CA SER A 115 -10.32 -20.30 0.62
C SER A 115 -10.17 -18.87 1.16
N VAL A 116 -11.13 -18.03 0.82
CA VAL A 116 -11.15 -16.60 1.20
C VAL A 116 -12.56 -16.21 1.61
N ASP A 117 -12.68 -15.10 2.33
CA ASP A 117 -13.98 -14.57 2.72
C ASP A 117 -14.87 -14.25 1.51
N PRO A 118 -16.20 -14.39 1.66
CA PRO A 118 -17.14 -14.04 0.60
C PRO A 118 -17.13 -12.53 0.29
N PRO A 119 -17.54 -12.11 -0.93
CA PRO A 119 -17.67 -10.69 -1.23
C PRO A 119 -18.79 -10.08 -0.38
N ALA A 120 -18.42 -9.26 0.60
CA ALA A 120 -19.36 -8.62 1.52
C ALA A 120 -18.91 -7.20 1.86
N LEU A 121 -19.79 -6.23 1.62
CA LEU A 121 -19.66 -4.85 2.05
C LEU A 121 -20.70 -4.58 3.14
N TYR A 122 -20.25 -4.02 4.25
CA TYR A 122 -21.08 -3.67 5.40
C TYR A 122 -21.17 -2.14 5.50
N TYR A 123 -22.39 -1.64 5.70
CA TYR A 123 -22.66 -0.27 6.08
C TYR A 123 -23.45 -0.33 7.41
N ALA A 124 -22.71 -0.31 8.52
CA ALA A 124 -23.26 -0.39 9.87
C ALA A 124 -23.59 1.01 10.40
N VAL A 125 -24.72 1.14 11.09
CA VAL A 125 -25.22 2.42 11.59
C VAL A 125 -25.72 2.27 13.01
N GLU A 126 -25.31 3.18 13.88
CA GLU A 126 -25.87 3.40 15.22
C GLU A 126 -26.53 4.78 15.28
N LEU A 127 -27.80 4.81 15.67
CA LEU A 127 -28.57 6.02 15.96
C LEU A 127 -28.77 6.12 17.47
N ARG A 128 -28.24 7.14 18.13
CA ARG A 128 -28.35 7.34 19.58
C ARG A 128 -29.12 8.61 19.91
N ASN A 129 -30.16 8.49 20.73
CA ASN A 129 -30.92 9.64 21.21
C ASN A 129 -30.27 10.19 22.49
N ASP A 130 -29.50 11.27 22.35
CA ASP A 130 -28.86 11.97 23.46
C ASP A 130 -29.75 13.07 24.08
N THR A 131 -30.97 13.22 23.59
CA THR A 131 -31.96 14.18 24.11
C THR A 131 -32.74 13.61 25.29
N GLN A 132 -33.57 14.45 25.92
CA GLN A 132 -34.46 14.07 27.02
C GLN A 132 -35.84 13.57 26.56
N GLU A 133 -36.16 13.70 25.27
CA GLU A 133 -37.47 13.35 24.72
C GLU A 133 -37.42 12.04 23.92
N PRO A 134 -38.49 11.21 23.92
CA PRO A 134 -38.55 10.05 23.05
C PRO A 134 -38.75 10.47 21.59
N LEU A 135 -37.87 9.98 20.72
CA LEU A 135 -37.86 10.29 19.28
C LEU A 135 -38.24 9.05 18.46
N THR A 136 -38.87 9.27 17.31
CA THR A 136 -39.05 8.24 16.29
C THR A 136 -38.32 8.70 15.04
N VAL A 137 -37.36 7.91 14.54
CA VAL A 137 -36.60 8.22 13.33
C VAL A 137 -36.94 7.19 12.25
N SER A 138 -37.32 7.66 11.07
CA SER A 138 -37.47 6.84 9.87
C SER A 138 -36.20 6.97 9.03
N THR A 139 -35.55 5.85 8.72
CA THR A 139 -34.37 5.82 7.86
C THR A 139 -34.73 5.20 6.52
N PHE A 140 -34.42 5.89 5.42
CA PHE A 140 -34.56 5.38 4.07
C PHE A 140 -33.18 5.04 3.51
N ALA A 141 -32.98 3.77 3.15
CA ALA A 141 -31.78 3.30 2.49
C ALA A 141 -32.03 3.11 1.00
N PHE A 142 -31.22 3.76 0.18
CA PHE A 142 -31.31 3.73 -1.28
C PHE A 142 -30.10 3.01 -1.86
N CYS A 143 -30.32 2.11 -2.82
CA CYS A 143 -29.25 1.36 -3.46
C CYS A 143 -29.49 1.19 -4.97
N GLN A 144 -28.52 1.63 -5.78
CA GLN A 144 -28.53 1.37 -7.21
C GLN A 144 -28.08 -0.06 -7.50
N LEU A 145 -29.03 -0.92 -7.89
CA LEU A 145 -28.81 -2.37 -8.02
C LEU A 145 -28.19 -2.81 -9.35
N ARG A 146 -27.90 -1.89 -10.28
CA ARG A 146 -27.31 -2.23 -11.59
C ARG A 146 -25.79 -2.22 -11.59
N GLY A 147 -25.18 -1.24 -10.92
CA GLY A 147 -23.78 -0.88 -11.16
C GLY A 147 -23.56 -0.54 -12.64
N ASP A 148 -22.54 -1.13 -13.26
CA ASP A 148 -22.20 -0.95 -14.68
C ASP A 148 -22.69 -2.11 -15.58
N THR A 149 -23.47 -3.05 -15.02
CA THR A 149 -23.99 -4.19 -15.79
C THR A 149 -25.10 -3.79 -16.78
N ALA A 150 -25.54 -4.75 -17.60
CA ALA A 150 -26.59 -4.54 -18.59
C ALA A 150 -27.89 -3.97 -17.99
N HIS A 151 -28.60 -3.14 -18.77
CA HIS A 151 -29.87 -2.47 -18.43
C HIS A 151 -31.07 -3.44 -18.44
N ASP A 152 -30.99 -4.53 -17.68
CA ASP A 152 -31.99 -5.59 -17.66
C ASP A 152 -32.10 -6.30 -16.31
N VAL A 153 -31.83 -5.54 -15.24
CA VAL A 153 -31.86 -6.04 -13.88
C VAL A 153 -33.29 -6.25 -13.41
N LEU A 154 -33.59 -7.48 -13.02
CA LEU A 154 -34.84 -7.90 -12.40
C LEU A 154 -34.64 -8.02 -10.89
N THR A 155 -35.68 -7.75 -10.11
CA THR A 155 -35.59 -7.79 -8.65
C THR A 155 -36.74 -8.53 -7.98
N THR A 156 -36.50 -8.98 -6.75
CA THR A 156 -37.53 -9.48 -5.85
C THR A 156 -37.09 -9.25 -4.41
N PHE A 157 -38.03 -8.92 -3.52
CA PHE A 157 -37.75 -8.81 -2.09
C PHE A 157 -38.11 -10.10 -1.36
N ARG A 158 -37.20 -10.62 -0.53
CA ARG A 158 -37.46 -11.79 0.31
C ARG A 158 -37.53 -11.40 1.77
N LYS A 159 -38.75 -11.29 2.31
CA LYS A 159 -39.02 -10.96 3.72
C LYS A 159 -38.23 -11.82 4.73
N ARG A 160 -38.08 -13.12 4.48
CA ARG A 160 -37.30 -14.02 5.36
C ARG A 160 -35.81 -13.69 5.44
N LEU A 161 -35.26 -13.08 4.40
CA LEU A 161 -33.86 -12.62 4.37
C LEU A 161 -33.75 -11.13 4.66
N ASN A 162 -34.89 -10.43 4.69
CA ASN A 162 -34.94 -8.98 4.77
C ASN A 162 -34.06 -8.29 3.71
N ALA A 163 -34.10 -8.83 2.49
CA ALA A 163 -33.19 -8.45 1.41
C ALA A 163 -33.86 -8.45 0.04
N PHE A 164 -33.44 -7.50 -0.80
CA PHE A 164 -33.62 -7.57 -2.24
C PHE A 164 -32.66 -8.60 -2.83
N ILE A 165 -33.14 -9.34 -3.83
CA ILE A 165 -32.35 -10.17 -4.71
C ILE A 165 -32.51 -9.59 -6.11
N ALA A 166 -31.42 -9.20 -6.74
CA ALA A 166 -31.40 -8.66 -8.08
C ALA A 166 -30.53 -9.51 -9.01
N TRP A 167 -30.90 -9.61 -10.29
CA TRP A 167 -30.11 -10.33 -11.30
C TRP A 167 -30.34 -9.78 -12.70
N ASN A 168 -29.33 -9.87 -13.57
CA ASN A 168 -29.48 -9.52 -14.98
C ASN A 168 -30.27 -10.62 -15.72
N ASN A 169 -31.25 -10.24 -16.54
CA ASN A 169 -32.00 -11.21 -17.35
C ASN A 169 -31.11 -11.91 -18.41
N SER A 170 -30.23 -11.14 -19.05
CA SER A 170 -29.23 -11.57 -20.03
C SER A 170 -28.14 -12.43 -19.41
N LYS A 171 -27.84 -12.23 -18.13
CA LYS A 171 -26.80 -12.96 -17.40
C LYS A 171 -27.30 -13.40 -16.03
N LYS A 172 -28.16 -14.41 -16.04
CA LYS A 172 -28.89 -14.91 -14.85
C LYS A 172 -27.98 -15.38 -13.71
N ASP A 173 -26.71 -15.66 -14.02
CA ASP A 173 -25.73 -16.06 -13.01
C ASP A 173 -25.22 -14.87 -12.19
N TYR A 174 -25.38 -13.64 -12.67
CA TYR A 174 -25.01 -12.42 -11.94
C TYR A 174 -26.13 -12.06 -11.00
N VAL A 175 -25.92 -12.35 -9.71
CA VAL A 175 -26.93 -12.16 -8.68
C VAL A 175 -26.37 -11.35 -7.52
N ARG A 176 -27.15 -10.35 -7.10
CA ARG A 176 -26.84 -9.39 -6.04
C ARG A 176 -27.84 -9.52 -4.91
N LEU A 177 -27.39 -9.28 -3.69
CA LEU A 177 -28.23 -9.17 -2.52
C LEU A 177 -27.93 -7.86 -1.78
N PHE A 178 -28.99 -7.10 -1.52
CA PHE A 178 -28.98 -5.90 -0.70
C PHE A 178 -29.99 -6.09 0.42
N GLY A 179 -29.51 -6.28 1.65
CA GLY A 179 -30.39 -6.55 2.78
C GLY A 179 -30.03 -5.81 4.04
N CYS A 180 -30.92 -5.88 5.02
CA CYS A 180 -30.80 -5.18 6.29
C CYS A 180 -30.86 -6.16 7.47
N SER A 181 -30.12 -5.89 8.54
CA SER A 181 -30.07 -6.74 9.73
C SER A 181 -31.32 -6.63 10.62
N VAL A 182 -32.12 -5.57 10.48
CA VAL A 182 -33.35 -5.35 11.27
C VAL A 182 -34.59 -5.34 10.37
N PRO A 183 -35.77 -5.77 10.84
CA PRO A 183 -36.98 -5.83 10.02
C PRO A 183 -37.27 -4.53 9.26
N VAL A 184 -37.41 -4.65 7.95
CA VAL A 184 -37.78 -3.53 7.07
C VAL A 184 -39.28 -3.25 7.19
N ARG A 185 -39.64 -1.98 7.44
CA ARG A 185 -41.02 -1.50 7.61
C ARG A 185 -41.78 -1.53 6.28
N SER A 186 -41.20 -0.94 5.25
CA SER A 186 -41.69 -0.99 3.88
C SER A 186 -40.53 -0.98 2.89
N PHE A 187 -40.76 -1.41 1.67
CA PHE A 187 -39.72 -1.50 0.63
C PHE A 187 -40.34 -1.27 -0.74
N GLU A 188 -39.51 -0.87 -1.70
CA GLU A 188 -39.84 -0.94 -3.11
C GLU A 188 -38.59 -0.95 -3.98
N THR A 189 -38.75 -1.32 -5.24
CA THR A 189 -37.83 -0.90 -6.29
C THR A 189 -38.53 0.08 -7.21
N THR A 190 -37.83 1.11 -7.66
CA THR A 190 -38.38 2.17 -8.51
C THR A 190 -37.40 2.56 -9.62
N SER A 191 -37.92 3.14 -10.71
CA SER A 191 -37.13 3.87 -11.73
C SER A 191 -37.07 5.37 -11.46
N ASP A 192 -37.79 5.84 -10.44
CA ASP A 192 -37.78 7.23 -10.00
C ASP A 192 -36.58 7.46 -9.07
N HIS A 193 -35.43 7.77 -9.67
CA HIS A 193 -34.20 8.05 -8.91
C HIS A 193 -34.27 9.39 -8.16
N ALA A 194 -35.20 10.28 -8.50
CA ALA A 194 -35.36 11.56 -7.80
C ALA A 194 -35.81 11.38 -6.35
N LYS A 195 -36.38 10.22 -5.98
CA LYS A 195 -36.73 9.89 -4.59
C LYS A 195 -35.54 9.94 -3.64
N ALA A 196 -34.33 9.66 -4.13
CA ALA A 196 -33.12 9.70 -3.32
C ALA A 196 -32.67 11.14 -2.98
N VAL A 197 -33.24 12.17 -3.61
CA VAL A 197 -32.88 13.58 -3.40
C VAL A 197 -34.11 14.46 -3.21
N SER A 198 -35.25 13.86 -2.86
CA SER A 198 -36.52 14.55 -2.66
C SER A 198 -36.53 15.28 -1.32
N GLU A 199 -36.99 16.54 -1.30
CA GLU A 199 -37.24 17.33 -0.08
C GLU A 199 -38.42 16.79 0.75
N HIS A 200 -39.22 15.90 0.16
CA HIS A 200 -40.37 15.29 0.82
C HIS A 200 -40.04 13.85 1.21
N CYS A 201 -40.43 13.48 2.43
CA CYS A 201 -40.30 12.11 2.93
C CYS A 201 -40.92 11.16 1.92
N PRO A 202 -40.20 10.11 1.47
CA PRO A 202 -40.82 9.06 0.71
C PRO A 202 -41.99 8.52 1.54
N GLN A 203 -43.21 8.66 1.02
CA GLN A 203 -44.40 8.10 1.67
C GLN A 203 -44.28 6.56 1.75
N ALA A 204 -45.28 5.87 2.31
CA ALA A 204 -45.28 4.41 2.39
C ALA A 204 -44.88 3.77 1.05
N LEU A 205 -43.78 3.00 1.06
CA LEU A 205 -43.21 2.43 -0.16
C LEU A 205 -44.17 1.40 -0.75
N SER A 206 -44.22 1.32 -2.08
CA SER A 206 -45.28 0.61 -2.80
C SER A 206 -45.30 -0.91 -2.62
N GLY A 207 -44.24 -1.51 -2.05
CA GLY A 207 -44.08 -2.96 -1.96
C GLY A 207 -43.75 -3.63 -3.29
N LYS A 208 -43.66 -2.87 -4.40
CA LYS A 208 -43.39 -3.38 -5.74
C LYS A 208 -41.91 -3.72 -5.89
N THR A 209 -41.64 -4.80 -6.62
CA THR A 209 -40.27 -5.24 -6.96
C THR A 209 -40.06 -5.35 -8.48
N ASP A 210 -41.08 -5.00 -9.25
CA ASP A 210 -41.12 -5.02 -10.71
C ASP A 210 -40.97 -3.60 -11.24
N VAL A 211 -39.80 -3.31 -11.81
CA VAL A 211 -39.47 -2.00 -12.40
C VAL A 211 -39.25 -2.17 -13.89
N ALA A 212 -39.91 -1.33 -14.68
CA ALA A 212 -39.66 -1.24 -16.11
C ALA A 212 -38.33 -0.51 -16.37
N GLY A 213 -37.57 -0.95 -17.38
CA GLY A 213 -36.35 -0.25 -17.83
C GLY A 213 -35.02 -0.80 -17.32
N GLY A 214 -35.02 -1.81 -16.43
CA GLY A 214 -33.81 -2.59 -16.12
C GLY A 214 -32.78 -1.94 -15.19
N ASP A 215 -33.08 -0.74 -14.66
CA ASP A 215 -32.18 0.05 -13.79
C ASP A 215 -32.83 0.36 -12.42
N PRO A 216 -33.14 -0.67 -11.61
CA PRO A 216 -33.90 -0.50 -10.39
C PRO A 216 -33.08 0.20 -9.29
N LEU A 217 -33.68 1.23 -8.71
CA LEU A 217 -33.29 1.79 -7.41
C LEU A 217 -34.07 1.04 -6.31
N ALA A 218 -33.36 0.31 -5.45
CA ALA A 218 -33.96 -0.29 -4.27
C ALA A 218 -34.09 0.76 -3.15
N VAL A 219 -35.23 0.74 -2.46
CA VAL A 219 -35.54 1.61 -1.32
C VAL A 219 -36.04 0.74 -0.17
N LEU A 220 -35.43 0.89 1.00
CA LEU A 220 -35.85 0.26 2.26
C LEU A 220 -36.23 1.36 3.27
N GLU A 221 -37.39 1.24 3.90
CA GLU A 221 -37.78 2.07 5.05
C GLU A 221 -37.54 1.29 6.35
N LEU A 222 -36.79 1.89 7.28
CA LEU A 222 -36.59 1.42 8.65
C LEU A 222 -37.23 2.42 9.62
N SER A 223 -37.72 1.93 10.76
CA SER A 223 -38.36 2.76 11.79
C SER A 223 -37.71 2.48 13.13
N HIS A 224 -37.27 3.53 13.82
CA HIS A 224 -36.50 3.43 15.05
C HIS A 224 -37.18 4.26 16.15
N ASP A 225 -37.69 3.59 17.18
CA ASP A 225 -38.20 4.25 18.38
C ASP A 225 -37.10 4.36 19.43
N LEU A 226 -36.60 5.58 19.64
CA LEU A 226 -35.43 5.88 20.46
C LEU A 226 -35.86 6.58 21.75
N LYS A 227 -35.81 5.85 22.87
CA LYS A 227 -35.95 6.46 24.21
C LYS A 227 -34.70 7.29 24.56
N PRO A 228 -34.82 8.26 25.49
CA PRO A 228 -33.67 9.02 26.00
C PRO A 228 -32.51 8.11 26.43
N GLY A 229 -31.30 8.41 25.96
CA GLY A 229 -30.09 7.64 26.22
C GLY A 229 -30.03 6.24 25.61
N LYS A 230 -30.94 5.90 24.68
CA LYS A 230 -30.95 4.61 23.98
C LYS A 230 -30.48 4.75 22.54
N ALA A 231 -29.88 3.67 22.05
CA ALA A 231 -29.42 3.54 20.67
C ALA A 231 -30.19 2.44 19.92
N ALA A 232 -30.38 2.63 18.61
CA ALA A 232 -30.75 1.59 17.68
C ALA A 232 -29.57 1.31 16.73
N LYS A 233 -29.33 0.04 16.43
CA LYS A 233 -28.30 -0.39 15.47
C LYS A 233 -28.93 -1.14 14.32
N PHE A 234 -28.44 -0.90 13.11
CA PHE A 234 -28.76 -1.72 11.95
C PHE A 234 -27.56 -1.76 11.00
N THR A 235 -27.60 -2.71 10.06
CA THR A 235 -26.54 -2.86 9.05
C THR A 235 -27.16 -3.15 7.72
N LEU A 236 -26.71 -2.45 6.69
CA LEU A 236 -26.93 -2.84 5.31
C LEU A 236 -25.79 -3.77 4.87
N LEU A 237 -26.15 -4.95 4.38
CA LEU A 237 -25.21 -5.93 3.84
C LEU A 237 -25.40 -6.05 2.34
N LEU A 238 -24.34 -5.78 1.59
CA LEU A 238 -24.25 -5.97 0.15
C LEU A 238 -23.36 -7.18 -0.13
N SER A 239 -23.87 -8.13 -0.91
CA SER A 239 -23.10 -9.30 -1.35
C SER A 239 -23.56 -9.75 -2.74
N PHE A 240 -22.76 -10.54 -3.42
CA PHE A 240 -23.06 -11.03 -4.76
C PHE A 240 -22.44 -12.39 -5.04
N SER A 241 -22.88 -13.00 -6.15
CA SER A 241 -22.20 -14.12 -6.79
C SER A 241 -22.40 -14.06 -8.30
N VAL A 242 -21.42 -14.59 -9.04
CA VAL A 242 -21.47 -14.77 -10.50
C VAL A 242 -21.81 -16.22 -10.89
N ARG A 243 -22.23 -17.04 -9.92
CA ARG A 243 -22.51 -18.48 -10.06
C ARG A 243 -23.99 -18.81 -9.85
N GLY A 244 -24.84 -17.80 -10.02
CA GLY A 244 -26.28 -17.91 -9.97
C GLY A 244 -26.90 -17.84 -8.58
N LYS A 245 -28.23 -17.81 -8.59
CA LYS A 245 -29.04 -17.42 -7.43
C LYS A 245 -28.85 -18.32 -6.21
N LYS A 246 -28.66 -19.63 -6.41
CA LYS A 246 -28.43 -20.56 -5.29
C LYS A 246 -27.12 -20.25 -4.58
N ASP A 247 -26.08 -19.94 -5.35
CA ASP A 247 -24.76 -19.60 -4.85
C ASP A 247 -24.80 -18.27 -4.11
N ALA A 248 -25.36 -17.22 -4.72
CA ALA A 248 -25.50 -15.90 -4.11
C ALA A 248 -26.24 -15.95 -2.77
N LEU A 249 -27.31 -16.76 -2.67
CA LEU A 249 -28.04 -16.96 -1.42
C LEU A 249 -27.23 -17.70 -0.36
N ARG A 250 -26.35 -18.62 -0.76
CA ARG A 250 -25.44 -19.32 0.14
C ARG A 250 -24.38 -18.35 0.66
N THR A 251 -23.73 -17.62 -0.24
CA THR A 251 -22.73 -16.59 0.04
C THR A 251 -23.24 -15.54 1.00
N TYR A 252 -24.41 -14.94 0.72
CA TYR A 252 -25.02 -13.94 1.61
C TYR A 252 -25.30 -14.47 3.02
N ARG A 253 -25.70 -15.74 3.14
CA ARG A 253 -25.97 -16.37 4.44
C ARG A 253 -24.71 -16.78 5.20
N SER A 254 -23.59 -16.99 4.50
CA SER A 254 -22.31 -17.27 5.14
C SER A 254 -21.61 -16.00 5.65
N CYS A 255 -22.06 -14.81 5.23
CA CYS A 255 -21.53 -13.56 5.74
C CYS A 255 -21.83 -13.44 7.26
N PRO A 256 -20.81 -13.19 8.10
CA PRO A 256 -21.00 -13.03 9.54
C PRO A 256 -21.79 -11.74 9.87
N PRO A 257 -22.34 -11.61 11.09
CA PRO A 257 -22.85 -10.34 11.59
C PRO A 257 -21.80 -9.23 11.55
N ALA A 258 -22.22 -7.97 11.44
CA ALA A 258 -21.33 -6.82 11.21
C ALA A 258 -20.22 -6.68 12.27
N ASP A 259 -20.55 -6.79 13.55
CA ASP A 259 -19.56 -6.66 14.63
C ASP A 259 -18.48 -7.75 14.57
N GLU A 260 -18.88 -8.98 14.24
CA GLU A 260 -17.94 -10.10 14.06
C GLU A 260 -17.10 -9.93 12.77
N ALA A 261 -17.74 -9.47 11.68
CA ALA A 261 -17.10 -9.18 10.41
C ALA A 261 -16.01 -8.10 10.54
N LEU A 262 -16.34 -7.02 11.26
CA LEU A 262 -15.41 -5.92 11.53
C LEU A 262 -14.29 -6.40 12.45
N ALA A 263 -14.60 -7.08 13.56
CA ALA A 263 -13.59 -7.61 14.47
C ALA A 263 -12.59 -8.54 13.76
N ARG A 264 -13.08 -9.42 12.87
CA ARG A 264 -12.25 -10.31 12.05
C ARG A 264 -11.36 -9.54 11.08
N THR A 265 -11.92 -8.52 10.43
CA THR A 265 -11.16 -7.67 9.51
C THR A 265 -10.07 -6.89 10.25
N GLN A 266 -10.40 -6.34 11.41
CA GLN A 266 -9.46 -5.65 12.30
C GLN A 266 -8.36 -6.56 12.82
N GLU A 267 -8.69 -7.79 13.20
CA GLU A 267 -7.72 -8.79 13.65
C GLU A 267 -6.75 -9.16 12.52
N TYR A 268 -7.26 -9.39 11.31
CA TYR A 268 -6.43 -9.67 10.13
C TYR A 268 -5.47 -8.51 9.82
N TYR A 269 -5.98 -7.28 9.74
CA TYR A 269 -5.12 -6.11 9.53
C TYR A 269 -4.11 -5.95 10.66
N ARG A 270 -4.51 -6.12 11.93
CA ARG A 270 -3.59 -6.00 13.07
C ARG A 270 -2.46 -7.03 13.03
N ASP A 271 -2.73 -8.29 12.68
CA ASP A 271 -1.71 -9.32 12.52
C ASP A 271 -0.72 -8.93 11.42
N VAL A 272 -1.23 -8.59 10.24
CA VAL A 272 -0.38 -8.35 9.07
C VAL A 272 0.39 -7.02 9.20
N LEU A 273 -0.24 -5.95 9.69
CA LEU A 273 0.41 -4.67 9.94
C LEU A 273 1.45 -4.75 11.08
N GLY A 274 1.34 -5.74 11.97
CA GLY A 274 2.34 -6.04 12.99
C GLY A 274 3.67 -6.56 12.43
N ARG A 275 3.75 -6.91 11.14
CA ARG A 275 4.97 -7.35 10.44
C ARG A 275 5.72 -6.15 9.87
N SER A 276 7.05 -6.23 9.79
CA SER A 276 7.89 -5.21 9.14
C SER A 276 7.56 -3.79 9.59
N ILE A 277 7.61 -3.57 10.89
CA ILE A 277 7.50 -2.25 11.49
C ILE A 277 8.83 -1.54 11.23
N VAL A 278 8.80 -0.37 10.63
CA VAL A 278 9.96 0.51 10.48
C VAL A 278 9.63 1.84 11.14
N VAL A 279 10.49 2.28 12.04
CA VAL A 279 10.26 3.46 12.88
C VAL A 279 11.51 4.34 12.93
N THR A 280 11.28 5.62 12.76
CA THR A 280 12.28 6.67 12.64
C THR A 280 11.86 7.86 13.51
N PRO A 281 12.75 8.85 13.72
CA PRO A 281 12.39 10.11 14.37
C PRO A 281 11.41 10.97 13.56
N ASP A 282 11.11 10.61 12.30
CA ASP A 282 10.11 11.28 11.47
C ASP A 282 8.75 10.52 11.54
N PRO A 283 7.72 11.10 12.19
CA PRO A 283 6.42 10.46 12.30
C PRO A 283 5.71 10.26 10.95
N GLU A 284 6.00 11.09 9.94
CA GLU A 284 5.41 10.93 8.60
C GLU A 284 5.95 9.69 7.90
N VAL A 285 7.25 9.41 8.06
CA VAL A 285 7.85 8.17 7.53
C VAL A 285 7.23 6.94 8.19
N ASN A 286 7.01 6.99 9.50
CA ASN A 286 6.43 5.89 10.26
C ASN A 286 4.98 5.61 9.85
N ARG A 287 4.18 6.68 9.66
CA ARG A 287 2.81 6.57 9.13
C ARG A 287 2.82 6.02 7.70
N GLY A 288 3.74 6.48 6.85
CA GLY A 288 3.90 6.00 5.49
C GLY A 288 4.17 4.49 5.43
N VAL A 289 5.01 3.96 6.32
CA VAL A 289 5.29 2.52 6.43
C VAL A 289 4.03 1.73 6.81
N LEU A 290 3.27 2.20 7.80
CA LEU A 290 2.03 1.54 8.23
C LEU A 290 0.99 1.53 7.11
N TRP A 291 0.74 2.70 6.53
CA TRP A 291 -0.27 2.86 5.48
C TRP A 291 0.13 2.18 4.17
N ALA A 292 1.43 2.07 3.88
CA ALA A 292 1.91 1.30 2.74
C ALA A 292 1.48 -0.17 2.85
N LYS A 293 1.62 -0.76 4.05
CA LYS A 293 1.17 -2.14 4.32
C LYS A 293 -0.35 -2.27 4.21
N ALA A 294 -1.10 -1.33 4.78
CA ALA A 294 -2.57 -1.33 4.71
C ALA A 294 -3.08 -1.23 3.26
N ASN A 295 -2.48 -0.35 2.47
CA ASN A 295 -2.84 -0.13 1.07
C ASN A 295 -2.55 -1.37 0.22
N MET A 296 -1.46 -2.10 0.48
CA MET A 296 -1.20 -3.39 -0.18
C MET A 296 -2.32 -4.40 0.12
N LEU A 297 -2.79 -4.53 1.37
CA LEU A 297 -3.86 -5.48 1.70
C LEU A 297 -5.18 -5.17 1.00
N ARG A 298 -5.51 -3.88 0.84
CA ARG A 298 -6.72 -3.43 0.14
C ARG A 298 -6.75 -3.83 -1.34
N VAL A 299 -5.60 -4.15 -1.95
CA VAL A 299 -5.50 -4.47 -3.38
C VAL A 299 -5.11 -5.93 -3.65
N GLN A 300 -4.95 -6.77 -2.63
CA GLN A 300 -4.67 -8.19 -2.82
C GLN A 300 -5.94 -8.97 -3.15
N LEU A 301 -6.04 -9.48 -4.38
CA LEU A 301 -7.25 -10.09 -4.92
C LEU A 301 -7.05 -11.59 -5.20
N LYS A 302 -8.10 -12.37 -4.97
CA LYS A 302 -8.22 -13.78 -5.33
C LYS A 302 -9.06 -13.91 -6.61
N ALA A 303 -8.40 -13.78 -7.76
CA ALA A 303 -9.04 -13.89 -9.06
C ALA A 303 -9.17 -15.36 -9.53
N PRO A 304 -9.97 -15.66 -10.57
CA PRO A 304 -10.03 -16.99 -11.19
C PRO A 304 -8.67 -17.53 -11.65
N THR A 305 -7.76 -16.64 -12.04
CA THR A 305 -6.40 -17.00 -12.46
C THR A 305 -5.41 -17.19 -11.30
N GLY A 306 -5.82 -16.96 -10.06
CA GLY A 306 -4.98 -17.03 -8.86
C GLY A 306 -4.92 -15.70 -8.10
N TRP A 307 -3.97 -15.60 -7.18
CA TRP A 307 -3.69 -14.36 -6.45
C TRP A 307 -3.03 -13.34 -7.37
N ALA A 308 -3.61 -12.14 -7.44
CA ALA A 308 -3.14 -11.03 -8.26
C ALA A 308 -3.67 -9.70 -7.71
N PHE A 309 -3.25 -8.59 -8.32
CA PHE A 309 -3.91 -7.29 -8.19
C PHE A 309 -4.08 -6.70 -9.59
N THR A 310 -4.88 -5.63 -9.72
CA THR A 310 -5.08 -4.96 -11.01
C THR A 310 -4.42 -3.59 -11.02
N ASN A 311 -4.06 -3.10 -12.20
CA ASN A 311 -3.43 -1.80 -12.35
C ASN A 311 -4.38 -0.61 -12.08
N ASP A 312 -5.68 -0.84 -11.85
CA ASP A 312 -6.61 0.18 -11.39
C ASP A 312 -7.72 -0.51 -10.57
N PRO A 313 -7.61 -0.53 -9.23
CA PRO A 313 -8.54 -1.25 -8.37
C PRO A 313 -9.99 -0.77 -8.55
N GLY A 314 -10.85 -1.67 -9.03
CA GLY A 314 -12.27 -1.38 -9.24
C GLY A 314 -12.61 -0.78 -10.61
N HIS A 315 -11.65 -0.67 -11.53
CA HIS A 315 -11.90 -0.26 -12.92
C HIS A 315 -11.24 -1.19 -13.94
N SER A 316 -9.97 -1.55 -13.73
CA SER A 316 -9.23 -2.43 -14.62
C SER A 316 -9.25 -3.88 -14.14
N ASN A 317 -9.16 -4.79 -15.12
CA ASN A 317 -8.99 -6.23 -14.90
C ASN A 317 -7.58 -6.72 -15.25
N ASN A 318 -6.68 -5.82 -15.64
CA ASN A 318 -5.34 -6.17 -16.09
C ASN A 318 -4.39 -6.21 -14.89
N SER A 319 -3.75 -7.35 -14.68
CA SER A 319 -2.53 -7.45 -13.88
C SER A 319 -1.35 -7.15 -14.79
N VAL A 320 -0.50 -6.20 -14.41
CA VAL A 320 0.69 -5.79 -15.19
C VAL A 320 1.96 -6.38 -14.58
N ALA A 321 2.85 -6.89 -15.42
CA ALA A 321 4.05 -7.63 -15.02
C ALA A 321 5.07 -6.74 -14.29
N ARG A 322 5.38 -5.55 -14.85
CA ARG A 322 6.21 -4.52 -14.19
C ARG A 322 5.69 -4.21 -12.81
N ASP A 323 4.39 -3.94 -12.70
CA ASP A 323 3.79 -3.56 -11.43
C ASP A 323 3.84 -4.71 -10.43
N THR A 324 3.62 -5.95 -10.89
CA THR A 324 3.74 -7.16 -10.06
C THR A 324 5.17 -7.37 -9.54
N ALA A 325 6.17 -7.13 -10.40
CA ALA A 325 7.57 -7.21 -10.00
C ALA A 325 7.87 -6.19 -8.88
N TRP A 326 7.47 -4.93 -9.05
CA TRP A 326 7.65 -3.90 -8.01
C TRP A 326 6.79 -4.14 -6.76
N PHE A 327 5.63 -4.79 -6.90
CA PHE A 327 4.80 -5.15 -5.76
C PHE A 327 5.50 -6.16 -4.85
N ALA A 328 6.20 -7.14 -5.44
CA ALA A 328 6.93 -8.17 -4.69
C ALA A 328 7.99 -7.57 -3.74
N TYR A 329 8.70 -6.51 -4.14
CA TYR A 329 9.73 -5.87 -3.32
C TYR A 329 9.22 -5.38 -1.95
N GLY A 330 7.96 -4.93 -1.87
CA GLY A 330 7.34 -4.62 -0.58
C GLY A 330 6.61 -5.81 0.03
N ALA A 331 5.86 -6.55 -0.79
CA ALA A 331 4.99 -7.62 -0.31
C ALA A 331 5.75 -8.86 0.22
N ASP A 332 7.00 -9.10 -0.20
CA ASP A 332 7.82 -10.18 0.36
C ASP A 332 8.13 -9.96 1.85
N TYR A 333 8.13 -8.70 2.31
CA TYR A 333 8.27 -8.35 3.72
C TYR A 333 6.93 -8.34 4.49
N LEU A 334 5.81 -8.68 3.85
CA LEU A 334 4.47 -8.57 4.43
C LEU A 334 3.65 -9.86 4.28
N THR A 335 3.40 -10.23 3.04
CA THR A 335 2.60 -11.38 2.56
C THR A 335 3.37 -12.09 1.43
N PRO A 336 4.54 -12.70 1.71
CA PRO A 336 5.36 -13.34 0.69
C PRO A 336 4.60 -14.43 -0.10
N GLU A 337 3.64 -15.10 0.52
CA GLU A 337 2.74 -16.05 -0.13
C GLU A 337 1.94 -15.45 -1.30
N PHE A 338 1.50 -14.19 -1.17
CA PHE A 338 0.84 -13.46 -2.24
C PHE A 338 1.81 -13.18 -3.39
N SER A 339 2.99 -12.61 -3.07
CA SER A 339 4.04 -12.34 -4.05
C SER A 339 4.42 -13.60 -4.83
N ARG A 340 4.64 -14.72 -4.13
CA ARG A 340 4.98 -16.02 -4.73
C ARG A 340 3.96 -16.42 -5.78
N ALA A 341 2.68 -16.37 -5.43
CA ALA A 341 1.59 -16.76 -6.31
C ALA A 341 1.45 -15.83 -7.53
N SER A 342 1.53 -14.51 -7.32
CA SER A 342 1.44 -13.53 -8.41
C SER A 342 2.63 -13.57 -9.35
N LEU A 343 3.86 -13.76 -8.86
CA LEU A 343 5.05 -13.94 -9.69
C LEU A 343 4.96 -15.22 -10.53
N LEU A 344 4.51 -16.33 -9.94
CA LEU A 344 4.30 -17.58 -10.68
C LEU A 344 3.23 -17.46 -11.78
N ALA A 345 2.28 -16.53 -11.67
CA ALA A 345 1.31 -16.29 -12.73
C ALA A 345 1.98 -15.80 -14.02
N TYR A 346 3.05 -15.00 -13.93
CA TYR A 346 3.83 -14.55 -15.09
C TYR A 346 4.82 -15.61 -15.56
N VAL A 347 5.47 -16.34 -14.65
CA VAL A 347 6.35 -17.48 -15.01
C VAL A 347 5.59 -18.49 -15.89
N LYS A 348 4.34 -18.81 -15.53
CA LYS A 348 3.48 -19.75 -16.28
C LYS A 348 3.00 -19.21 -17.64
N ARG A 349 3.08 -17.90 -17.86
CA ARG A 349 2.64 -17.21 -19.08
C ARG A 349 3.82 -16.66 -19.90
N GLN A 350 5.05 -16.99 -19.52
CA GLN A 350 6.24 -16.62 -20.28
C GLN A 350 6.14 -17.16 -21.72
N GLU A 351 6.48 -16.32 -22.68
CA GLU A 351 6.45 -16.67 -24.09
C GLU A 351 7.50 -17.74 -24.45
N LYS A 352 7.31 -18.37 -25.61
CA LYS A 352 8.27 -19.37 -26.11
C LYS A 352 9.66 -18.78 -26.34
N SER A 353 9.77 -17.50 -26.66
CA SER A 353 11.01 -16.76 -26.83
C SER A 353 11.79 -16.57 -25.53
N GLY A 354 11.09 -16.53 -24.39
CA GLY A 354 11.65 -16.13 -23.08
C GLY A 354 11.17 -14.75 -22.63
N GLU A 355 10.51 -14.01 -23.50
CA GLU A 355 9.83 -12.76 -23.17
C GLU A 355 8.76 -12.97 -22.10
N ILE A 356 8.66 -11.99 -21.20
CA ILE A 356 7.54 -11.89 -20.28
C ILE A 356 6.46 -11.02 -20.93
N ILE A 357 5.20 -11.42 -20.79
CA ILE A 357 4.05 -10.64 -21.27
C ILE A 357 3.89 -9.34 -20.46
N GLU A 358 3.33 -8.28 -21.04
CA GLU A 358 3.12 -7.01 -20.35
C GLU A 358 2.01 -7.12 -19.30
N TYR A 359 0.86 -7.68 -19.69
CA TYR A 359 -0.26 -7.86 -18.77
C TYR A 359 -1.11 -9.08 -19.14
N TYR A 360 -1.94 -9.52 -18.18
CA TYR A 360 -3.02 -10.45 -18.43
C TYR A 360 -4.31 -10.04 -17.71
N ASP A 361 -5.46 -10.38 -18.30
CA ASP A 361 -6.76 -10.22 -17.66
C ASP A 361 -6.93 -11.27 -16.56
N ILE A 362 -7.08 -10.81 -15.31
CA ILE A 362 -7.12 -11.69 -14.13
C ILE A 362 -8.31 -12.66 -14.10
N ARG A 363 -9.34 -12.43 -14.93
CA ARG A 363 -10.56 -13.25 -14.97
C ARG A 363 -10.42 -14.46 -15.88
N ASN A 364 -9.70 -14.31 -16.98
CA ASN A 364 -9.63 -15.32 -18.05
C ASN A 364 -8.21 -15.69 -18.49
N GLY A 365 -7.19 -14.93 -18.06
CA GLY A 365 -5.79 -15.19 -18.35
C GLY A 365 -5.31 -14.75 -19.73
N LYS A 366 -6.14 -14.08 -20.53
CA LYS A 366 -5.76 -13.53 -21.84
C LYS A 366 -4.65 -12.49 -21.64
N ALA A 367 -3.56 -12.65 -22.37
CA ALA A 367 -2.35 -11.83 -22.25
C ALA A 367 -2.14 -10.90 -23.46
N ALA A 368 -1.31 -9.88 -23.28
CA ALA A 368 -0.79 -9.01 -24.33
C ALA A 368 0.61 -8.46 -23.96
N ASP A 369 1.36 -8.01 -24.97
CA ASP A 369 2.74 -7.49 -24.90
C ASP A 369 2.93 -6.18 -25.69
N TYR A 370 1.84 -5.61 -26.22
CA TYR A 370 1.83 -4.46 -27.13
C TYR A 370 2.66 -4.60 -28.42
N GLY A 371 3.13 -5.81 -28.76
CA GLY A 371 3.98 -6.05 -29.93
C GLY A 371 5.38 -5.43 -29.81
N LEU A 372 5.82 -5.05 -28.61
CA LEU A 372 7.20 -4.66 -28.34
C LEU A 372 8.06 -5.93 -28.32
N ASN A 373 9.25 -5.88 -28.94
CA ASN A 373 10.17 -7.04 -28.91
C ASN A 373 10.93 -7.17 -27.58
N ILE A 374 10.93 -6.13 -26.76
CA ILE A 374 11.52 -6.14 -25.42
C ILE A 374 10.92 -4.97 -24.65
N ASN A 375 10.60 -5.19 -23.39
CA ASN A 375 10.16 -4.16 -22.47
C ASN A 375 10.67 -4.46 -21.03
N ASP A 376 10.53 -3.50 -20.12
CA ASP A 376 11.05 -3.52 -18.74
C ASP A 376 10.49 -4.67 -17.88
N ASN A 377 9.28 -5.13 -18.18
CA ASN A 377 8.65 -6.26 -17.50
C ASN A 377 9.48 -7.56 -17.56
N THR A 378 10.23 -7.78 -18.64
CA THR A 378 11.09 -8.98 -18.80
C THR A 378 12.26 -9.01 -17.80
N PRO A 379 13.14 -7.99 -17.75
CA PRO A 379 14.19 -7.95 -16.75
C PRO A 379 13.64 -7.81 -15.32
N LEU A 380 12.60 -7.00 -15.10
CA LEU A 380 12.04 -6.77 -13.76
C LEU A 380 11.48 -8.05 -13.12
N LEU A 381 10.85 -8.94 -13.90
CA LEU A 381 10.39 -10.21 -13.35
C LEU A 381 11.57 -11.05 -12.82
N VAL A 382 12.70 -11.10 -13.53
CA VAL A 382 13.90 -11.83 -13.07
C VAL A 382 14.39 -11.29 -11.72
N LEU A 383 14.39 -9.97 -11.56
CA LEU A 383 14.79 -9.32 -10.31
C LEU A 383 13.83 -9.66 -9.16
N ALA A 384 12.52 -9.59 -9.40
CA ALA A 384 11.52 -9.90 -8.38
C ALA A 384 11.54 -11.38 -7.94
N LEU A 385 11.78 -12.32 -8.87
CA LEU A 385 11.95 -13.74 -8.53
C LEU A 385 13.15 -13.96 -7.59
N TRP A 386 14.23 -13.23 -7.80
CA TRP A 386 15.42 -13.31 -6.94
C TRP A 386 15.21 -12.64 -5.60
N HIS A 387 14.57 -11.47 -5.56
CA HIS A 387 14.19 -10.80 -4.32
C HIS A 387 13.33 -11.71 -3.45
N HIS A 388 12.29 -12.33 -4.04
CA HIS A 388 11.43 -13.28 -3.34
C HIS A 388 12.22 -14.44 -2.73
N TYR A 389 13.13 -15.03 -3.49
CA TYR A 389 14.01 -16.10 -2.97
C TYR A 389 14.90 -15.60 -1.82
N ASN A 390 15.56 -14.45 -1.96
CA ASN A 390 16.46 -13.95 -0.92
C ASN A 390 15.74 -13.59 0.38
N THR A 391 14.51 -13.09 0.27
CA THR A 391 13.71 -12.70 1.44
C THR A 391 13.07 -13.91 2.12
N THR A 392 12.58 -14.90 1.36
CA THR A 392 11.87 -16.06 1.91
C THR A 392 12.76 -17.27 2.21
N GLY A 393 13.90 -17.38 1.55
CA GLY A 393 14.73 -18.59 1.56
C GLY A 393 14.12 -19.79 0.81
N ASP A 394 13.02 -19.61 0.06
CA ASP A 394 12.30 -20.69 -0.63
C ASP A 394 13.12 -21.28 -1.79
N LYS A 395 13.94 -22.29 -1.47
CA LYS A 395 14.78 -23.00 -2.46
C LYS A 395 13.96 -23.77 -3.49
N ASP A 396 12.75 -24.22 -3.15
CA ASP A 396 11.90 -24.95 -4.09
C ASP A 396 11.30 -24.01 -5.12
N PHE A 397 10.87 -22.82 -4.69
CA PHE A 397 10.52 -21.73 -5.59
C PHE A 397 11.70 -21.37 -6.50
N LEU A 398 12.92 -21.19 -5.97
CA LEU A 398 14.08 -20.87 -6.81
C LEU A 398 14.32 -21.93 -7.90
N ARG A 399 14.22 -23.22 -7.55
CA ARG A 399 14.33 -24.32 -8.52
C ARG A 399 13.20 -24.31 -9.54
N GLU A 400 11.98 -23.99 -9.12
CA GLU A 400 10.78 -23.89 -9.97
C GLU A 400 10.93 -22.76 -11.01
N VAL A 401 11.42 -21.58 -10.59
CA VAL A 401 11.41 -20.37 -11.42
C VAL A 401 12.70 -20.14 -12.21
N TYR A 402 13.82 -20.73 -11.79
CA TYR A 402 15.12 -20.56 -12.47
C TYR A 402 15.08 -20.86 -13.98
N PRO A 403 14.43 -21.94 -14.47
CA PRO A 403 14.36 -22.20 -15.91
C PRO A 403 13.75 -21.03 -16.70
N ALA A 404 12.71 -20.38 -16.16
CA ALA A 404 12.07 -19.23 -16.77
C ALA A 404 12.96 -17.98 -16.68
N ALA A 405 13.59 -17.72 -15.53
CA ALA A 405 14.53 -16.61 -15.36
C ALA A 405 15.73 -16.71 -16.32
N ALA A 406 16.35 -17.89 -16.43
CA ALA A 406 17.45 -18.14 -17.36
C ALA A 406 17.02 -18.00 -18.82
N LYS A 407 15.77 -18.33 -19.14
CA LYS A 407 15.20 -18.14 -20.49
C LYS A 407 14.99 -16.66 -20.79
N ALA A 408 14.45 -15.88 -19.86
CA ALA A 408 14.34 -14.43 -19.97
C ALA A 408 15.71 -13.76 -20.13
N ALA A 409 16.72 -14.19 -19.35
CA ALA A 409 18.10 -13.72 -19.49
C ALA A 409 18.67 -14.00 -20.89
N ARG A 410 18.45 -15.20 -21.44
CA ARG A 410 18.85 -15.51 -22.82
C ARG A 410 18.09 -14.71 -23.87
N TYR A 411 16.81 -14.42 -23.62
CA TYR A 411 16.01 -13.55 -24.48
C TYR A 411 16.57 -12.12 -24.50
N ILE A 412 16.85 -11.53 -23.34
CA ILE A 412 17.52 -10.22 -23.23
C ILE A 412 18.79 -10.17 -24.09
N LEU A 413 19.63 -11.22 -24.01
CA LEU A 413 20.86 -11.30 -24.80
C LEU A 413 20.64 -11.38 -26.32
N SER A 414 19.51 -11.94 -26.76
CA SER A 414 19.15 -12.02 -28.18
C SER A 414 18.57 -10.72 -28.73
N GLN A 415 18.14 -9.80 -27.86
CA GLN A 415 17.63 -8.48 -28.24
C GLN A 415 18.72 -7.40 -28.32
N ARG A 416 19.99 -7.78 -28.44
CA ARG A 416 21.11 -6.84 -28.53
C ARG A 416 21.40 -6.41 -29.96
N ASN A 417 21.75 -5.13 -30.15
CA ASN A 417 22.24 -4.61 -31.42
C ASN A 417 23.76 -4.86 -31.59
N GLU A 418 24.34 -4.35 -32.68
CA GLU A 418 25.77 -4.45 -32.99
C GLU A 418 26.69 -3.76 -31.97
N GLN A 419 26.17 -2.80 -31.19
CA GLN A 419 26.90 -2.12 -30.11
C GLN A 419 26.84 -2.89 -28.78
N GLY A 420 26.14 -4.03 -28.74
CA GLY A 420 25.93 -4.82 -27.52
C GLY A 420 24.84 -4.30 -26.59
N LEU A 421 24.18 -3.18 -26.94
CA LEU A 421 23.05 -2.63 -26.18
C LEU A 421 21.77 -3.41 -26.46
N VAL A 422 20.92 -3.59 -25.44
CA VAL A 422 19.55 -4.10 -25.62
C VAL A 422 18.74 -3.06 -26.40
N TRP A 423 18.05 -3.53 -27.44
CA TRP A 423 17.50 -2.69 -28.50
C TRP A 423 16.04 -3.02 -28.81
N CYS A 424 15.15 -2.08 -28.54
CA CYS A 424 13.76 -2.15 -28.98
C CYS A 424 13.62 -1.62 -30.41
N THR A 425 12.98 -2.41 -31.29
CA THR A 425 12.79 -2.07 -32.70
C THR A 425 11.48 -1.33 -32.98
N ALA A 426 10.70 -1.00 -31.95
CA ALA A 426 9.40 -0.37 -32.11
C ALA A 426 9.50 1.02 -32.77
N THR A 427 8.67 1.26 -33.79
CA THR A 427 8.60 2.52 -34.54
C THR A 427 7.32 3.31 -34.30
N GLY A 428 6.37 2.74 -33.55
CA GLY A 428 5.11 3.40 -33.16
C GLY A 428 5.28 4.46 -32.09
N THR A 429 4.17 4.83 -31.44
CA THR A 429 4.10 5.79 -30.33
C THR A 429 3.26 5.23 -29.18
N SER A 430 3.27 5.90 -28.02
CA SER A 430 2.52 5.50 -26.83
C SER A 430 2.85 4.05 -26.42
N ASP A 431 1.87 3.23 -26.05
CA ASP A 431 2.04 1.82 -25.65
C ASP A 431 2.77 0.96 -26.70
N PHE A 432 2.75 1.38 -27.98
CA PHE A 432 3.36 0.66 -29.11
C PHE A 432 4.73 1.21 -29.52
N GLY A 433 5.26 2.20 -28.78
CA GLY A 433 6.49 2.91 -29.15
C GLY A 433 7.34 3.39 -27.97
N ILE A 434 6.90 3.15 -26.74
CA ILE A 434 7.61 3.50 -25.52
C ILE A 434 7.92 2.20 -24.78
N ILE A 435 9.21 1.94 -24.55
CA ILE A 435 9.65 0.92 -23.60
C ILE A 435 9.96 1.56 -22.26
N GLY A 436 9.72 0.84 -21.17
CA GLY A 436 9.88 1.31 -19.80
C GLY A 436 8.61 1.92 -19.21
N TRP A 437 8.75 2.49 -18.03
CA TRP A 437 7.62 2.87 -17.16
C TRP A 437 6.74 4.03 -17.66
N ARG A 438 7.15 4.81 -18.68
CA ARG A 438 6.44 6.01 -19.17
C ARG A 438 5.51 5.75 -20.37
N ASN A 439 4.96 4.55 -20.47
CA ASN A 439 4.31 4.01 -21.68
C ASN A 439 3.05 4.74 -22.19
N VAL A 440 2.40 5.57 -21.37
CA VAL A 440 1.12 6.21 -21.74
C VAL A 440 1.23 7.65 -22.28
N ILE A 441 2.44 8.12 -22.64
CA ILE A 441 2.61 9.45 -23.23
C ILE A 441 2.10 9.47 -24.67
N GLN A 442 1.08 10.29 -24.95
CA GLN A 442 0.46 10.40 -26.28
C GLN A 442 1.44 10.96 -27.32
N ASP A 443 1.44 10.36 -28.51
CA ASP A 443 2.25 10.75 -29.67
C ASP A 443 3.76 10.84 -29.40
N TYR A 444 4.23 10.15 -28.37
CA TYR A 444 5.64 10.10 -27.97
C TYR A 444 6.24 8.74 -28.26
N ARG A 445 7.53 8.72 -28.59
CA ARG A 445 8.29 7.49 -28.86
C ARG A 445 9.57 7.48 -28.03
N LEU A 446 9.80 6.37 -27.34
CA LEU A 446 10.96 6.09 -26.52
C LEU A 446 11.36 4.62 -26.74
N SER A 447 11.99 4.36 -27.87
CA SER A 447 12.46 3.03 -28.30
C SER A 447 13.94 3.09 -28.70
N GLY A 448 14.51 2.02 -29.27
CA GLY A 448 15.95 1.85 -29.43
C GLY A 448 16.59 1.37 -28.13
N ALA A 449 17.74 1.94 -27.75
CA ALA A 449 18.41 1.62 -26.48
C ALA A 449 18.09 2.68 -25.41
N THR A 450 17.10 2.43 -24.56
CA THR A 450 16.82 3.27 -23.39
C THR A 450 17.78 2.93 -22.25
N THR A 451 18.23 3.95 -21.51
CA THR A 451 19.15 3.76 -20.38
C THR A 451 18.50 2.99 -19.23
N GLU A 452 17.21 3.22 -18.98
CA GLU A 452 16.41 2.45 -18.01
C GLU A 452 16.44 0.96 -18.29
N VAL A 453 15.88 0.53 -19.43
CA VAL A 453 15.69 -0.90 -19.73
C VAL A 453 17.04 -1.61 -19.88
N ASN A 454 18.06 -0.93 -20.42
CA ASN A 454 19.40 -1.49 -20.44
C ASN A 454 19.99 -1.68 -19.03
N SER A 455 19.70 -0.77 -18.08
CA SER A 455 20.13 -0.90 -16.69
C SER A 455 19.41 -2.04 -15.97
N GLU A 456 18.12 -2.21 -16.21
CA GLU A 456 17.34 -3.34 -15.71
C GLU A 456 17.84 -4.67 -16.31
N CYS A 457 18.13 -4.70 -17.61
CA CYS A 457 18.69 -5.87 -18.28
C CYS A 457 20.07 -6.25 -17.73
N TYR A 458 20.93 -5.28 -17.42
CA TYR A 458 22.19 -5.53 -16.72
C TYR A 458 21.95 -6.22 -15.37
N ALA A 459 21.05 -5.67 -14.55
CA ALA A 459 20.72 -6.24 -13.26
C ALA A 459 20.14 -7.65 -13.40
N ALA A 460 19.23 -7.87 -14.36
CA ALA A 460 18.61 -9.18 -14.59
C ALA A 460 19.63 -10.24 -15.01
N LEU A 461 20.61 -9.90 -15.85
CA LEU A 461 21.70 -10.81 -16.22
C LEU A 461 22.59 -11.16 -15.02
N LEU A 462 22.92 -10.17 -14.18
CA LEU A 462 23.68 -10.40 -12.95
C LEU A 462 22.88 -11.27 -11.97
N THR A 463 21.58 -11.03 -11.83
CA THR A 463 20.68 -11.83 -11.02
C THR A 463 20.57 -13.27 -11.52
N ALA A 464 20.40 -13.48 -12.83
CA ALA A 464 20.39 -14.82 -13.41
C ALA A 464 21.70 -15.57 -13.14
N SER A 465 22.84 -14.86 -13.15
CA SER A 465 24.13 -15.41 -12.74
C SER A 465 24.15 -15.84 -11.27
N GLN A 466 23.59 -15.03 -10.37
CA GLN A 466 23.51 -15.33 -8.94
C GLN A 466 22.58 -16.53 -8.67
N MET A 467 21.41 -16.57 -9.30
CA MET A 467 20.51 -17.72 -9.24
C MET A 467 21.19 -19.00 -9.70
N ALA A 468 21.87 -18.95 -10.85
CA ALA A 468 22.63 -20.08 -11.39
C ALA A 468 23.73 -20.54 -10.40
N ARG A 469 24.41 -19.60 -9.74
CA ARG A 469 25.44 -19.91 -8.75
C ARG A 469 24.87 -20.65 -7.54
N VAL A 470 23.74 -20.19 -7.00
CA VAL A 470 23.08 -20.85 -5.86
C VAL A 470 22.61 -22.26 -6.22
N LEU A 471 22.20 -22.47 -7.47
CA LEU A 471 21.82 -23.78 -8.00
C LEU A 471 23.01 -24.59 -8.55
N GLU A 472 24.24 -24.21 -8.23
CA GLU A 472 25.49 -24.90 -8.60
C GLU A 472 25.70 -25.05 -10.13
N LYS A 473 25.03 -24.21 -10.93
CA LYS A 473 25.16 -24.11 -12.40
C LYS A 473 26.29 -23.13 -12.77
N HIS A 474 27.51 -23.46 -12.35
CA HIS A 474 28.66 -22.55 -12.41
C HIS A 474 29.00 -22.05 -13.83
N GLU A 475 28.83 -22.87 -14.87
CA GLU A 475 29.09 -22.46 -16.25
C GLU A 475 28.06 -21.43 -16.75
N GLU A 476 26.76 -21.67 -16.51
CA GLU A 476 25.70 -20.70 -16.82
C GLU A 476 25.91 -19.40 -16.03
N SER A 477 26.27 -19.52 -14.75
CA SER A 477 26.58 -18.38 -13.89
C SER A 477 27.71 -17.52 -14.47
N ALA A 478 28.82 -18.13 -14.90
CA ALA A 478 29.95 -17.42 -15.49
C ALA A 478 29.56 -16.69 -16.79
N LYS A 479 28.78 -17.35 -17.68
CA LYS A 479 28.31 -16.76 -18.95
C LYS A 479 27.40 -15.55 -18.73
N PHE A 480 26.43 -15.66 -17.84
CA PHE A 480 25.55 -14.54 -17.52
C PHE A 480 26.29 -13.38 -16.86
N LYS A 481 27.23 -13.68 -15.95
CA LYS A 481 28.09 -12.65 -15.33
C LYS A 481 28.91 -11.90 -16.37
N GLN A 482 29.60 -12.62 -17.25
CA GLN A 482 30.39 -12.01 -18.32
C GLN A 482 29.51 -11.13 -19.23
N SER A 483 28.31 -11.60 -19.56
CA SER A 483 27.38 -10.83 -20.41
C SER A 483 26.87 -9.57 -19.72
N ALA A 484 26.61 -9.63 -18.41
CA ALA A 484 26.26 -8.46 -17.61
C ALA A 484 27.41 -7.45 -17.57
N GLU A 485 28.63 -7.89 -17.31
CA GLU A 485 29.82 -7.03 -17.29
C GLU A 485 30.08 -6.36 -18.65
N GLN A 486 29.87 -7.09 -19.74
CA GLN A 486 29.95 -6.53 -21.10
C GLN A 486 28.85 -5.49 -21.33
N LEU A 487 27.59 -5.80 -21.01
CA LEU A 487 26.48 -4.85 -21.17
C LEU A 487 26.70 -3.58 -20.34
N ARG A 488 27.21 -3.68 -19.11
CA ARG A 488 27.58 -2.51 -18.30
C ARG A 488 28.64 -1.65 -18.99
N THR A 489 29.63 -2.29 -19.62
CA THR A 489 30.67 -1.60 -20.38
C THR A 489 30.08 -0.89 -21.60
N ASP A 490 29.19 -1.56 -22.34
CA ASP A 490 28.53 -1.01 -23.53
C ASP A 490 27.63 0.18 -23.17
N ILE A 491 26.85 0.09 -22.08
CA ILE A 491 26.05 1.21 -21.54
C ILE A 491 26.93 2.40 -21.22
N ASN A 492 28.02 2.19 -20.47
CA ASN A 492 28.93 3.29 -20.08
C ASN A 492 29.71 3.88 -21.25
N THR A 493 29.88 3.12 -22.33
CA THR A 493 30.56 3.56 -23.55
C THR A 493 29.62 4.34 -24.47
N HIS A 494 28.40 3.85 -24.68
CA HIS A 494 27.51 4.35 -25.74
C HIS A 494 26.38 5.24 -25.24
N LEU A 495 25.86 5.00 -24.03
CA LEU A 495 24.75 5.77 -23.45
C LEU A 495 25.24 6.92 -22.56
N SER A 496 26.54 7.04 -22.32
CA SER A 496 27.12 8.16 -21.57
C SER A 496 27.21 9.41 -22.45
N ASN A 497 26.64 10.53 -21.98
CA ASN A 497 26.78 11.83 -22.62
C ASN A 497 28.09 12.51 -22.13
N PRO A 498 29.11 12.67 -22.99
CA PRO A 498 30.40 13.24 -22.57
C PRO A 498 30.33 14.74 -22.27
N SER A 499 29.32 15.46 -22.77
CA SER A 499 29.22 16.91 -22.60
C SER A 499 28.84 17.34 -21.17
N ASN A 500 28.04 16.53 -20.48
CA ASN A 500 27.53 16.83 -19.14
C ASN A 500 27.78 15.70 -18.13
N GLY A 501 28.36 14.57 -18.54
CA GLY A 501 28.68 13.44 -17.67
C GLY A 501 27.48 12.54 -17.30
N LEU A 502 26.25 12.90 -17.66
CA LEU A 502 25.03 12.12 -17.40
C LEU A 502 24.84 11.02 -18.45
N TYR A 503 23.81 10.19 -18.32
CA TYR A 503 23.39 9.30 -19.40
C TYR A 503 22.42 10.01 -20.35
N TYR A 504 22.44 9.62 -21.62
CA TYR A 504 21.35 9.89 -22.54
C TYR A 504 20.06 9.24 -22.02
N LEU A 505 18.91 9.79 -22.38
CA LEU A 505 17.63 9.14 -22.14
C LEU A 505 17.57 7.82 -22.93
N ASN A 506 17.86 7.90 -24.23
CA ASN A 506 18.00 6.75 -25.11
C ASN A 506 18.85 7.09 -26.34
N ILE A 507 19.28 6.06 -27.06
CA ILE A 507 19.61 6.15 -28.50
C ILE A 507 18.37 5.69 -29.26
N THR A 508 17.80 6.52 -30.14
CA THR A 508 16.58 6.18 -30.88
C THR A 508 16.81 5.08 -31.91
N VAL A 509 15.73 4.52 -32.46
CA VAL A 509 15.81 3.53 -33.56
C VAL A 509 16.52 4.07 -34.81
N GLU A 510 16.57 5.40 -35.00
CA GLU A 510 17.36 6.07 -36.05
C GLU A 510 18.84 6.25 -35.68
N GLY A 511 19.28 5.79 -34.51
CA GLY A 511 20.66 5.92 -34.04
C GLY A 511 20.99 7.29 -33.44
N VAL A 512 19.98 8.11 -33.10
CA VAL A 512 20.19 9.47 -32.57
C VAL A 512 20.18 9.46 -31.04
N PRO A 513 21.23 9.95 -30.36
CA PRO A 513 21.22 10.09 -28.90
C PRO A 513 20.28 11.23 -28.45
N ARG A 514 19.36 10.93 -27.51
CA ARG A 514 18.51 11.92 -26.84
C ARG A 514 19.08 12.32 -25.49
N SER A 515 19.38 13.61 -25.33
CA SER A 515 20.03 14.16 -24.14
C SER A 515 19.07 14.73 -23.09
N ASP A 516 17.77 14.53 -23.28
CA ASP A 516 16.70 14.85 -22.37
C ASP A 516 17.05 14.40 -20.93
N VAL A 517 17.19 15.34 -20.00
CA VAL A 517 17.44 15.04 -18.58
C VAL A 517 16.10 14.80 -17.89
N THR A 518 15.89 13.58 -17.43
CA THR A 518 14.64 13.13 -16.79
C THR A 518 14.95 12.33 -15.53
N ALA A 519 13.92 12.03 -14.74
CA ALA A 519 14.07 11.29 -13.49
C ALA A 519 14.50 9.82 -13.70
N ASP A 520 14.40 9.31 -14.94
CA ASP A 520 14.90 7.99 -15.38
C ASP A 520 16.41 7.80 -15.14
N LEU A 521 17.17 8.88 -14.92
CA LEU A 521 18.57 8.80 -14.50
C LEU A 521 18.75 8.02 -13.18
N VAL A 522 17.70 7.84 -12.38
CA VAL A 522 17.74 7.03 -11.16
C VAL A 522 18.05 5.55 -11.42
N PHE A 523 17.63 4.99 -12.55
CA PHE A 523 17.76 3.56 -12.85
C PHE A 523 19.21 3.05 -12.96
N PRO A 524 20.13 3.71 -13.70
CA PRO A 524 21.53 3.29 -13.71
C PRO A 524 22.20 3.41 -12.34
N VAL A 525 21.67 4.22 -11.42
CA VAL A 525 22.14 4.26 -10.02
C VAL A 525 21.60 3.07 -9.23
N MET A 526 20.29 2.84 -9.22
CA MET A 526 19.66 1.73 -8.47
C MET A 526 20.20 0.38 -8.88
N PHE A 527 20.41 0.17 -10.18
CA PHE A 527 20.84 -1.11 -10.73
C PHE A 527 22.37 -1.26 -10.80
N GLY A 528 23.14 -0.29 -10.29
CA GLY A 528 24.60 -0.39 -10.18
C GLY A 528 25.36 -0.35 -11.51
N VAL A 529 24.76 0.25 -12.54
CA VAL A 529 25.43 0.50 -13.84
C VAL A 529 26.41 1.68 -13.72
N ALA A 530 25.96 2.76 -13.08
CA ALA A 530 26.73 3.97 -12.87
C ALA A 530 27.96 3.70 -11.98
N SER A 531 29.08 4.38 -12.28
CA SER A 531 30.19 4.48 -11.33
C SER A 531 29.76 5.34 -10.12
N SER A 532 30.47 5.22 -8.99
CA SER A 532 30.18 6.02 -7.79
C SER A 532 30.17 7.52 -8.07
N ASP A 533 31.12 8.03 -8.86
CA ASP A 533 31.19 9.46 -9.22
C ASP A 533 30.01 9.89 -10.09
N LYS A 534 29.63 9.08 -11.08
CA LYS A 534 28.49 9.37 -11.97
C LYS A 534 27.17 9.24 -11.22
N ALA A 535 27.05 8.29 -10.30
CA ALA A 535 25.90 8.15 -9.43
C ALA A 535 25.73 9.39 -8.53
N ALA A 536 26.80 9.86 -7.88
CA ALA A 536 26.77 11.09 -7.11
C ALA A 536 26.37 12.31 -7.96
N LEU A 537 26.88 12.42 -9.20
CA LEU A 537 26.48 13.46 -10.15
C LEU A 537 24.98 13.41 -10.49
N ILE A 538 24.47 12.20 -10.77
CA ILE A 538 23.04 11.98 -11.04
C ILE A 538 22.19 12.36 -9.85
N ILE A 539 22.51 11.86 -8.65
CA ILE A 539 21.77 12.15 -7.42
C ILE A 539 21.78 13.66 -7.14
N GLY A 540 22.92 14.32 -7.30
CA GLY A 540 23.02 15.78 -7.20
C GLY A 540 22.13 16.52 -8.21
N ARG A 541 22.07 16.07 -9.47
CA ARG A 541 21.19 16.67 -10.49
C ARG A 541 19.72 16.47 -10.16
N LEU A 542 19.33 15.27 -9.72
CA LEU A 542 17.96 14.93 -9.36
C LEU A 542 17.53 15.58 -8.04
N SER A 543 18.46 15.97 -7.17
CA SER A 543 18.20 16.75 -5.95
C SER A 543 17.88 18.23 -6.22
N ALA A 544 18.07 18.72 -7.45
CA ALA A 544 17.96 20.13 -7.76
C ALA A 544 16.51 20.64 -7.66
N ARG A 545 16.37 21.92 -7.28
CA ARG A 545 15.06 22.56 -6.99
C ARG A 545 14.05 22.47 -8.14
N ASP A 546 14.49 22.44 -9.38
CA ASP A 546 13.62 22.34 -10.55
C ASP A 546 12.94 20.97 -10.71
N PHE A 547 13.49 19.92 -10.09
CA PHE A 547 12.85 18.61 -9.98
C PHE A 547 11.85 18.55 -8.81
N TRP A 548 12.03 19.31 -7.74
CA TRP A 548 11.28 19.07 -6.50
C TRP A 548 10.08 19.99 -6.27
N THR A 549 9.04 19.40 -5.69
CA THR A 549 7.83 20.05 -5.19
C THR A 549 7.69 19.82 -3.68
N GLU A 550 6.64 20.36 -3.08
CA GLU A 550 6.24 20.01 -1.70
C GLU A 550 5.64 18.60 -1.58
N ALA A 551 5.40 17.91 -2.70
CA ALA A 551 4.79 16.58 -2.76
C ALA A 551 5.70 15.48 -3.33
N GLY A 552 6.90 15.82 -3.78
CA GLY A 552 7.85 14.86 -4.36
C GLY A 552 8.56 15.34 -5.61
N ILE A 553 9.25 14.41 -6.25
CA ILE A 553 10.06 14.65 -7.45
C ILE A 553 9.20 14.62 -8.72
N ARG A 554 9.45 15.58 -9.62
CA ARG A 554 8.86 15.60 -10.96
C ARG A 554 9.53 14.59 -11.87
N THR A 555 8.81 14.07 -12.85
CA THR A 555 9.37 13.13 -13.83
C THR A 555 10.40 13.79 -14.76
N VAL A 556 10.25 15.08 -15.03
CA VAL A 556 11.21 15.92 -15.79
C VAL A 556 11.34 17.27 -15.07
N PRO A 557 12.48 17.97 -15.20
CA PRO A 557 12.69 19.23 -14.49
C PRO A 557 11.77 20.32 -15.04
N ARG A 558 11.32 21.22 -14.16
CA ARG A 558 10.38 22.32 -14.48
C ARG A 558 10.83 23.21 -15.64
N SER A 559 12.14 23.35 -15.84
CA SER A 559 12.72 24.17 -16.91
C SER A 559 12.94 23.43 -18.22
N ALA A 560 12.52 22.16 -18.35
CA ALA A 560 12.66 21.40 -19.57
C ALA A 560 11.76 21.98 -20.70
N PRO A 561 12.22 21.99 -21.97
CA PRO A 561 11.41 22.49 -23.10
C PRO A 561 10.07 21.76 -23.28
N TYR A 562 10.02 20.48 -22.92
CA TYR A 562 8.85 19.60 -23.02
C TYR A 562 8.11 19.44 -21.69
N TYR A 563 8.36 20.32 -20.72
CA TYR A 563 7.66 20.31 -19.44
C TYR A 563 6.15 20.51 -19.63
N SER A 564 5.39 19.44 -19.36
CA SER A 564 3.94 19.36 -19.43
C SER A 564 3.43 18.66 -18.15
N PRO A 565 3.10 19.44 -17.10
CA PRO A 565 2.84 18.91 -15.76
C PRO A 565 1.44 18.34 -15.55
N GLY A 566 0.55 18.45 -16.54
CA GLY A 566 -0.88 18.12 -16.43
C GLY A 566 -1.26 16.78 -17.09
N PRO A 567 -2.58 16.51 -17.17
CA PRO A 567 -3.09 15.21 -17.64
C PRO A 567 -2.88 14.95 -19.13
N LYS A 568 -2.82 15.99 -19.96
CA LYS A 568 -2.54 15.86 -21.40
C LYS A 568 -1.26 16.63 -21.76
N PRO A 569 -0.42 16.10 -22.67
CA PRO A 569 -0.57 14.82 -23.39
C PRO A 569 0.01 13.60 -22.65
N ALA A 570 0.54 13.79 -21.43
CA ALA A 570 1.47 12.85 -20.83
C ALA A 570 1.02 12.24 -19.49
N TYR A 571 -0.18 12.54 -18.98
CA TYR A 571 -0.66 12.07 -17.68
C TYR A 571 0.39 12.30 -16.56
N GLY A 572 0.99 13.50 -16.54
CA GLY A 572 2.06 13.86 -15.61
C GLY A 572 3.45 13.27 -15.91
N LEU A 573 3.63 12.37 -16.88
CA LEU A 573 4.93 11.75 -17.17
C LEU A 573 5.96 12.69 -17.81
N LEU A 574 5.55 13.91 -18.18
CA LEU A 574 6.43 14.99 -18.65
C LEU A 574 6.45 16.20 -17.69
N GLY A 575 6.31 16.01 -16.38
CA GLY A 575 6.48 17.10 -15.42
C GLY A 575 5.63 17.04 -14.16
N GLY A 576 4.68 16.13 -14.10
CA GLY A 576 3.96 15.77 -12.88
C GLY A 576 4.85 15.04 -11.88
N VAL A 577 4.30 14.83 -10.68
CA VAL A 577 4.91 14.01 -9.63
C VAL A 577 4.28 12.63 -9.69
N TRP A 578 4.96 11.69 -10.35
CA TRP A 578 4.61 10.27 -10.26
C TRP A 578 5.23 9.71 -8.99
N VAL A 579 4.41 9.38 -7.99
CA VAL A 579 4.89 9.29 -6.61
C VAL A 579 5.94 8.17 -6.40
N ALA A 580 5.88 7.07 -7.16
CA ALA A 580 6.96 6.07 -7.18
C ALA A 580 8.36 6.64 -7.42
N MET A 581 8.48 7.70 -8.24
CA MET A 581 9.78 8.31 -8.53
C MET A 581 10.45 8.81 -7.26
N SER A 582 9.68 9.30 -6.27
CA SER A 582 10.22 9.73 -4.99
C SER A 582 10.84 8.56 -4.22
N PHE A 583 10.29 7.35 -4.33
CA PHE A 583 10.74 6.19 -3.56
C PHE A 583 11.91 5.47 -4.22
N TRP A 584 11.92 5.39 -5.56
CA TRP A 584 13.11 5.00 -6.31
C TRP A 584 14.26 5.97 -6.05
N TYR A 585 13.98 7.28 -6.07
CA TYR A 585 14.95 8.29 -5.71
C TYR A 585 15.44 8.12 -4.27
N ALA A 586 14.53 7.93 -3.30
CA ALA A 586 14.89 7.77 -1.89
C ALA A 586 15.86 6.59 -1.69
N PHE A 587 15.55 5.43 -2.28
CA PHE A 587 16.43 4.27 -2.26
C PHE A 587 17.80 4.57 -2.91
N ALA A 588 17.81 5.13 -4.12
CA ALA A 588 19.04 5.44 -4.85
C ALA A 588 19.92 6.49 -4.15
N ALA A 589 19.29 7.46 -3.47
CA ALA A 589 19.94 8.57 -2.80
C ALA A 589 20.47 8.20 -1.41
N ALA A 590 19.92 7.17 -0.75
CA ALA A 590 20.26 6.78 0.63
C ALA A 590 21.78 6.64 0.89
N PRO A 591 22.59 6.05 -0.02
CA PRO A 591 24.03 5.93 0.19
C PRO A 591 24.82 7.23 0.02
N PHE A 592 24.23 8.27 -0.59
CA PHE A 592 24.93 9.50 -1.01
C PHE A 592 24.48 10.72 -0.21
N VAL A 593 23.17 10.91 -0.05
CA VAL A 593 22.51 12.07 0.58
C VAL A 593 21.33 11.58 1.44
N PRO A 594 21.60 10.93 2.60
CA PRO A 594 20.56 10.32 3.43
C PRO A 594 19.57 11.35 4.01
N ASP A 595 19.95 12.61 4.15
CA ASP A 595 19.05 13.72 4.49
C ASP A 595 17.96 13.91 3.43
N PHE A 596 18.34 13.86 2.15
CA PHE A 596 17.42 14.05 1.05
C PHE A 596 16.59 12.79 0.75
N MET A 597 17.10 11.61 1.08
CA MET A 597 16.31 10.37 1.17
C MET A 597 15.19 10.52 2.22
N ALA A 598 15.52 10.97 3.44
CA ALA A 598 14.53 11.20 4.49
C ALA A 598 13.50 12.25 4.07
N TYR A 599 13.96 13.36 3.46
CA TYR A 599 13.09 14.37 2.88
C TYR A 599 12.11 13.77 1.86
N ALA A 600 12.61 12.96 0.91
CA ALA A 600 11.79 12.33 -0.12
C ALA A 600 10.69 11.42 0.45
N LEU A 601 11.02 10.58 1.44
CA LEU A 601 10.05 9.70 2.11
C LEU A 601 8.99 10.50 2.89
N SER A 602 9.41 11.58 3.57
CA SER A 602 8.56 12.41 4.41
C SER A 602 7.59 13.26 3.57
N VAL A 603 8.09 14.05 2.61
CA VAL A 603 7.24 15.01 1.88
C VAL A 603 6.25 14.33 0.95
N SER A 604 6.63 13.22 0.33
CA SER A 604 5.73 12.52 -0.60
C SER A 604 4.57 11.84 0.09
N PHE A 605 4.76 11.33 1.32
CA PHE A 605 3.64 10.76 2.07
C PHE A 605 2.78 11.84 2.75
N ARG A 606 3.40 12.85 3.37
CA ARG A 606 2.71 13.94 4.10
C ARG A 606 1.71 14.70 3.23
N HIS A 607 1.95 14.78 1.92
CA HIS A 607 1.07 15.49 0.99
C HIS A 607 -0.38 14.95 0.98
N TYR A 608 -0.57 13.65 1.21
CA TYR A 608 -1.88 13.01 1.16
C TYR A 608 -2.82 13.44 2.30
N SER A 609 -2.28 13.83 3.46
CA SER A 609 -3.06 14.18 4.65
C SER A 609 -3.06 15.67 5.00
N ARG A 610 -2.17 16.49 4.41
CA ARG A 610 -2.03 17.90 4.77
C ARG A 610 -3.25 18.76 4.43
N ASP A 611 -3.85 18.52 3.26
CA ASP A 611 -5.05 19.23 2.76
C ASP A 611 -5.78 18.33 1.74
N PRO A 612 -6.43 17.25 2.19
CA PRO A 612 -6.97 16.22 1.31
C PRO A 612 -8.06 16.74 0.37
N LYS A 613 -8.90 17.69 0.81
CA LYS A 613 -9.88 18.37 -0.04
C LYS A 613 -9.22 19.09 -1.21
N ARG A 614 -8.22 19.92 -0.95
CA ARG A 614 -7.53 20.69 -1.99
C ARG A 614 -6.70 19.79 -2.89
N ASN A 615 -5.99 18.84 -2.29
CA ASN A 615 -5.05 17.98 -3.01
C ASN A 615 -5.76 16.85 -3.76
N ASN A 616 -7.07 16.66 -3.59
CA ASN A 616 -7.84 15.57 -4.16
C ASN A 616 -7.29 14.19 -3.74
N THR A 617 -6.94 14.05 -2.46
CA THR A 617 -6.33 12.85 -1.88
C THR A 617 -7.19 12.30 -0.76
N VAL A 618 -6.94 11.04 -0.39
CA VAL A 618 -7.50 10.41 0.81
C VAL A 618 -6.36 10.19 1.80
N PRO A 619 -6.45 10.69 3.05
CA PRO A 619 -5.41 10.47 4.05
C PRO A 619 -5.07 8.99 4.20
N GLY A 620 -3.77 8.66 4.20
CA GLY A 620 -3.30 7.28 4.29
C GLY A 620 -3.37 6.47 2.99
N GLN A 621 -3.89 7.03 1.89
CA GLN A 621 -3.88 6.34 0.59
C GLN A 621 -2.79 6.90 -0.34
N PHE A 622 -1.99 6.01 -0.90
CA PHE A 622 -0.99 6.37 -1.89
C PHE A 622 -1.66 6.66 -3.23
N SER A 623 -1.86 7.94 -3.55
CA SER A 623 -2.37 8.35 -4.86
C SER A 623 -1.32 8.15 -5.95
N GLU A 624 -1.77 8.04 -7.20
CA GLU A 624 -0.92 7.72 -8.33
C GLU A 624 0.03 8.88 -8.70
N TRP A 625 -0.52 9.94 -9.29
CA TRP A 625 0.29 11.06 -9.74
C TRP A 625 -0.39 12.40 -9.50
N LEU A 626 0.44 13.40 -9.27
CA LEU A 626 0.03 14.76 -8.95
C LEU A 626 0.45 15.70 -10.06
N HIS A 627 -0.39 16.69 -10.35
CA HIS A 627 -0.03 17.75 -11.29
C HIS A 627 1.22 18.48 -10.79
N GLY A 628 2.22 18.67 -11.66
CA GLY A 628 3.55 19.21 -11.28
C GLY A 628 3.60 20.66 -10.81
N GLU A 629 2.45 21.35 -10.69
CA GLU A 629 2.35 22.76 -10.30
C GLU A 629 1.27 22.94 -9.23
N THR A 630 0.05 22.45 -9.47
CA THR A 630 -1.04 22.56 -8.50
C THR A 630 -0.93 21.53 -7.37
N LEU A 631 -0.20 20.43 -7.60
CA LEU A 631 -0.05 19.27 -6.71
C LEU A 631 -1.37 18.55 -6.39
N VAL A 632 -2.41 18.83 -7.17
CA VAL A 632 -3.68 18.10 -7.11
C VAL A 632 -3.46 16.72 -7.73
N ASN A 633 -3.98 15.69 -7.08
CA ASN A 633 -4.03 14.34 -7.61
C ASN A 633 -4.97 14.28 -8.82
N GLU A 634 -4.43 13.78 -9.92
CA GLU A 634 -5.10 13.64 -11.22
C GLU A 634 -5.08 12.17 -11.70
N GLY A 635 -4.59 11.26 -10.85
CA GLY A 635 -4.61 9.81 -11.08
C GLY A 635 -5.47 9.09 -10.05
N MET A 636 -5.20 7.79 -9.85
CA MET A 636 -5.95 6.98 -8.90
C MET A 636 -5.82 7.49 -7.46
N MET A 637 -6.90 7.35 -6.68
CA MET A 637 -6.89 7.61 -5.22
C MET A 637 -6.05 6.60 -4.44
N LEU A 638 -6.00 5.35 -4.92
CA LEU A 638 -5.23 4.24 -4.36
C LEU A 638 -4.48 3.53 -5.49
N SER A 639 -3.19 3.82 -5.64
CA SER A 639 -2.31 3.09 -6.55
C SER A 639 -1.82 1.79 -5.89
N PRO A 640 -1.99 0.62 -6.54
CA PRO A 640 -1.55 -0.64 -5.96
C PRO A 640 -0.03 -0.82 -5.86
N TRP A 641 0.75 -0.19 -6.76
CA TRP A 641 2.19 -0.47 -6.87
C TRP A 641 3.09 0.55 -6.15
N PHE A 642 2.60 1.70 -5.71
CA PHE A 642 3.41 2.68 -4.98
C PHE A 642 3.65 2.35 -3.49
N PRO A 643 2.65 1.86 -2.73
CA PRO A 643 2.85 1.36 -1.37
C PRO A 643 4.03 0.38 -1.21
N PRO A 644 4.18 -0.68 -2.02
CA PRO A 644 5.29 -1.62 -1.85
C PRO A 644 6.66 -0.97 -2.06
N ARG A 645 6.78 -0.01 -2.99
CA ARG A 645 8.04 0.73 -3.21
C ARG A 645 8.39 1.62 -2.02
N TYR A 646 7.40 2.20 -1.33
CA TYR A 646 7.62 2.97 -0.10
C TYR A 646 8.21 2.08 0.99
N LEU A 647 7.57 0.93 1.24
CA LEU A 647 8.03 -0.02 2.26
C LEU A 647 9.44 -0.54 1.94
N TRP A 648 9.68 -0.89 0.69
CA TRP A 648 11.01 -1.30 0.21
C TRP A 648 12.07 -0.22 0.43
N ALA A 649 11.79 1.03 0.05
CA ALA A 649 12.73 2.15 0.26
C ALA A 649 12.99 2.42 1.75
N ALA A 650 12.00 2.24 2.62
CA ALA A 650 12.19 2.35 4.07
C ALA A 650 13.04 1.20 4.65
N ILE A 651 12.82 -0.04 4.21
CA ILE A 651 13.54 -1.23 4.71
C ILE A 651 14.96 -1.32 4.14
N GLU A 652 15.11 -1.34 2.81
CA GLU A 652 16.40 -1.57 2.16
C GLU A 652 17.19 -0.26 1.94
N GLY A 653 16.49 0.85 1.75
CA GLY A 653 17.11 2.17 1.61
C GLY A 653 17.49 2.78 2.96
N ALA A 654 16.50 3.13 3.78
CA ALA A 654 16.72 3.88 5.02
C ALA A 654 17.28 3.02 6.16
N ALA A 655 16.63 1.88 6.47
CA ALA A 655 17.11 0.95 7.48
C ALA A 655 18.31 0.12 7.01
N GLY A 656 18.55 0.09 5.69
CA GLY A 656 19.79 -0.40 5.09
C GLY A 656 19.88 -1.91 4.97
N LEU A 657 18.77 -2.63 5.02
CA LEU A 657 18.75 -4.08 4.80
C LEU A 657 19.25 -4.40 3.37
N ASP A 658 20.25 -5.25 3.25
CA ASP A 658 20.74 -5.75 1.97
C ASP A 658 20.68 -7.28 1.96
N THR A 659 19.81 -7.80 1.09
CA THR A 659 19.57 -9.23 0.85
C THR A 659 20.19 -9.72 -0.47
N SER A 660 20.77 -8.82 -1.27
CA SER A 660 21.12 -9.06 -2.67
C SER A 660 22.31 -10.00 -2.89
N THR A 661 23.17 -10.17 -1.88
CA THR A 661 24.43 -10.94 -2.00
C THR A 661 24.32 -12.38 -1.53
N GLY A 662 23.12 -12.86 -1.18
CA GLY A 662 22.88 -14.18 -0.60
C GLY A 662 23.32 -14.32 0.85
N SER A 663 23.88 -13.26 1.44
CA SER A 663 24.16 -13.12 2.88
C SER A 663 23.49 -11.86 3.39
N LEU A 664 22.72 -11.99 4.46
CA LEU A 664 22.08 -10.88 5.15
C LEU A 664 23.13 -9.84 5.59
N SER A 665 22.91 -8.57 5.26
CA SER A 665 23.69 -7.48 5.82
C SER A 665 22.84 -6.25 6.08
N VAL A 666 23.26 -5.42 7.03
CA VAL A 666 22.59 -4.16 7.34
C VAL A 666 23.61 -3.04 7.24
N ASN A 667 23.30 -2.01 6.46
CA ASN A 667 24.08 -0.79 6.30
C ASN A 667 23.18 0.44 6.49
N PRO A 668 22.90 0.83 7.75
CA PRO A 668 21.91 1.85 8.07
C PRO A 668 22.26 3.19 7.44
N ARG A 669 21.29 3.83 6.78
CA ARG A 669 21.48 5.11 6.07
C ARG A 669 20.77 6.25 6.79
N LEU A 670 21.08 6.42 8.07
CA LEU A 670 20.44 7.45 8.89
C LEU A 670 20.78 8.84 8.35
N ALA A 671 19.73 9.64 8.13
CA ALA A 671 19.90 11.07 7.91
C ALA A 671 20.72 11.70 9.06
N PRO A 672 21.47 12.80 8.82
CA PRO A 672 22.29 13.42 9.85
C PRO A 672 21.49 13.84 11.10
N ASP A 673 20.23 14.26 10.91
CA ASP A 673 19.30 14.65 11.97
C ASP A 673 18.54 13.46 12.58
N TRP A 674 18.65 12.26 12.02
CA TRP A 674 18.15 11.04 12.62
C TRP A 674 19.18 10.49 13.62
N LYS A 675 18.83 10.55 14.90
CA LYS A 675 19.64 9.97 15.99
C LYS A 675 19.47 8.45 16.10
N TRP A 676 18.39 7.91 15.55
CA TRP A 676 18.05 6.49 15.64
C TRP A 676 17.19 6.04 14.47
N CYS A 677 17.08 4.73 14.25
CA CYS A 677 16.14 4.06 13.35
C CYS A 677 15.95 2.62 13.88
N ALA A 678 14.75 2.06 13.79
CA ALA A 678 14.51 0.69 14.19
C ALA A 678 13.59 -0.05 13.22
N VAL A 679 13.78 -1.36 13.14
CA VAL A 679 12.93 -2.30 12.42
C VAL A 679 12.55 -3.43 13.35
N GLN A 680 11.28 -3.84 13.33
CA GLN A 680 10.74 -4.87 14.20
C GLN A 680 9.91 -5.87 13.40
N ASN A 681 10.04 -7.15 13.77
CA ASN A 681 9.20 -8.25 13.30
C ASN A 681 9.19 -8.38 11.75
N LEU A 682 10.35 -8.17 11.12
CA LEU A 682 10.51 -8.32 9.68
C LEU A 682 10.65 -9.81 9.33
N PRO A 683 9.77 -10.41 8.50
CA PRO A 683 9.92 -11.79 8.07
C PRO A 683 11.12 -11.93 7.12
N TYR A 684 12.02 -12.87 7.43
CA TYR A 684 13.16 -13.19 6.58
C TYR A 684 13.58 -14.64 6.78
N CYS A 685 13.60 -15.45 5.72
CA CYS A 685 14.04 -16.86 5.74
C CYS A 685 13.44 -17.70 6.89
N GLY A 686 12.15 -17.51 7.20
CA GLY A 686 11.44 -18.20 8.29
C GLY A 686 11.70 -17.64 9.70
N GLN A 687 12.51 -16.59 9.83
CA GLN A 687 12.80 -15.88 11.07
C GLN A 687 12.07 -14.53 11.13
N ARG A 688 12.03 -13.94 12.33
CA ARG A 688 11.56 -12.57 12.57
C ARG A 688 12.73 -11.70 13.00
N LEU A 689 13.17 -10.81 12.12
CA LEU A 689 14.29 -9.92 12.37
C LEU A 689 13.81 -8.65 13.04
N THR A 690 14.52 -8.28 14.10
CA THR A 690 14.34 -7.03 14.84
C THR A 690 15.72 -6.43 15.11
N TRP A 691 15.89 -5.15 14.77
CA TRP A 691 17.09 -4.40 15.09
C TRP A 691 16.78 -2.93 15.29
N PHE A 692 17.62 -2.26 16.07
CA PHE A 692 17.63 -0.81 16.15
C PHE A 692 19.05 -0.28 16.11
N VAL A 693 19.18 0.91 15.54
CA VAL A 693 20.43 1.61 15.31
C VAL A 693 20.32 2.95 15.99
N ALA A 694 21.33 3.32 16.76
CA ALA A 694 21.36 4.58 17.49
C ALA A 694 22.75 5.22 17.45
N ARG A 695 22.81 6.56 17.43
CA ARG A 695 24.06 7.33 17.54
C ARG A 695 24.41 7.54 19.02
N ALA A 696 25.28 6.71 19.58
CA ALA A 696 25.55 6.64 21.01
C ALA A 696 27.04 6.42 21.39
N PRO A 697 27.98 7.37 21.19
CA PRO A 697 27.99 8.59 20.36
C PRO A 697 28.29 8.35 18.87
N ASP A 698 28.93 7.22 18.56
CA ASP A 698 29.04 6.65 17.21
C ASP A 698 27.83 5.76 16.90
N MET A 699 27.70 5.29 15.67
CA MET A 699 26.58 4.42 15.29
C MET A 699 26.77 3.02 15.88
N GLN A 700 25.79 2.56 16.65
CA GLN A 700 25.72 1.21 17.23
C GLN A 700 24.42 0.55 16.82
N MET A 701 24.48 -0.74 16.48
CA MET A 701 23.32 -1.57 16.20
C MET A 701 23.08 -2.61 17.30
N TYR A 702 21.82 -2.92 17.57
CA TYR A 702 21.40 -4.02 18.44
C TYR A 702 20.40 -4.86 17.64
N ALA A 703 20.60 -6.16 17.53
CA ALA A 703 19.81 -7.02 16.65
C ALA A 703 19.55 -8.40 17.26
N ASN A 704 18.51 -9.10 16.80
CA ASN A 704 18.26 -10.49 17.18
C ASN A 704 18.78 -11.53 16.15
N PHE A 705 19.66 -11.10 15.25
CA PHE A 705 20.20 -11.93 14.17
C PHE A 705 21.64 -11.56 13.86
N HIS A 706 22.41 -12.53 13.36
CA HIS A 706 23.78 -12.28 12.95
C HIS A 706 23.87 -11.74 11.51
N SER A 707 24.64 -10.68 11.32
CA SER A 707 24.99 -10.11 10.02
C SER A 707 26.48 -10.37 9.73
N PRO A 708 26.82 -11.34 8.86
CA PRO A 708 28.22 -11.71 8.59
C PRO A 708 29.06 -10.60 7.93
N ARG A 709 28.42 -9.55 7.39
CA ARG A 709 29.11 -8.35 6.90
C ARG A 709 28.79 -7.20 7.84
N GLU A 710 29.82 -6.71 8.51
CA GLU A 710 29.71 -5.64 9.50
C GLU A 710 29.97 -4.29 8.84
N SER A 711 28.94 -3.45 8.75
CA SER A 711 29.10 -2.04 8.37
C SER A 711 29.17 -1.11 9.58
N VAL A 712 28.61 -1.57 10.71
CA VAL A 712 28.52 -0.87 12.00
C VAL A 712 28.76 -1.86 13.14
N PRO A 713 29.35 -1.42 14.27
CA PRO A 713 29.42 -2.19 15.50
C PRO A 713 28.03 -2.66 15.93
N HIS A 714 27.93 -3.93 16.34
CA HIS A 714 26.65 -4.52 16.69
C HIS A 714 26.69 -5.46 17.89
N GLU A 715 25.59 -5.50 18.64
CA GLU A 715 25.35 -6.47 19.71
C GLU A 715 24.18 -7.38 19.34
N ILE A 716 24.36 -8.69 19.54
CA ILE A 716 23.38 -9.70 19.16
C ILE A 716 22.67 -10.25 20.38
N PHE A 717 21.35 -10.34 20.26
CA PHE A 717 20.45 -10.92 21.25
C PHE A 717 19.71 -12.10 20.62
N GLU A 718 19.04 -12.92 21.43
CA GLU A 718 18.35 -14.11 20.94
C GLU A 718 16.86 -13.87 20.68
N GLN A 719 16.25 -12.95 21.44
CA GLN A 719 14.80 -12.79 21.47
C GLN A 719 14.40 -11.32 21.29
N ASP A 720 13.39 -11.10 20.44
CA ASP A 720 12.58 -9.89 20.47
C ASP A 720 11.53 -10.03 21.58
N ILE A 721 11.54 -9.12 22.54
CA ILE A 721 10.60 -9.05 23.67
C ILE A 721 9.83 -7.73 23.68
N SER A 722 9.76 -7.04 22.54
CA SER A 722 9.10 -5.74 22.38
C SER A 722 7.59 -5.82 22.62
N ASP A 723 6.97 -7.00 22.46
CA ASP A 723 5.56 -7.26 22.80
C ASP A 723 5.29 -7.22 24.30
N LYS A 724 6.32 -7.45 25.14
CA LYS A 724 6.25 -7.37 26.60
C LYS A 724 6.47 -5.95 27.13
N ILE A 725 6.82 -4.99 26.27
CA ILE A 725 7.09 -3.62 26.69
C ILE A 725 5.85 -2.77 26.48
N HIS A 726 5.41 -2.12 27.54
CA HIS A 726 4.34 -1.14 27.52
C HIS A 726 4.89 0.23 27.87
N ALA A 727 4.33 1.25 27.23
CA ALA A 727 4.71 2.59 27.57
C ALA A 727 3.59 3.60 27.44
N GLY A 728 3.73 4.66 28.23
CA GLY A 728 2.91 5.85 28.10
C GLY A 728 3.53 6.85 27.12
N GLY A 729 2.70 7.44 26.26
CA GLY A 729 3.06 8.54 25.37
C GLY A 729 2.89 8.19 23.89
N GLU A 730 2.04 8.94 23.19
CA GLU A 730 1.67 8.72 21.78
C GLU A 730 2.84 8.85 20.79
N HIS A 731 3.89 9.57 21.18
CA HIS A 731 5.04 9.86 20.32
C HIS A 731 6.29 9.04 20.66
N ILE A 732 6.16 8.03 21.52
CA ILE A 732 7.31 7.23 21.94
C ILE A 732 7.21 5.81 21.40
N VAL A 733 8.31 5.37 20.81
CA VAL A 733 8.50 4.07 20.18
C VAL A 733 9.35 3.20 21.11
N PHE A 734 8.94 1.96 21.33
CA PHE A 734 9.66 1.02 22.20
C PHE A 734 9.98 -0.28 21.50
N LEU A 735 11.21 -0.75 21.72
CA LEU A 735 11.69 -2.07 21.33
C LEU A 735 12.48 -2.69 22.47
N GLY A 736 12.53 -4.02 22.53
CA GLY A 736 13.31 -4.74 23.51
C GLY A 736 13.91 -6.02 22.95
N LEU A 737 15.17 -6.25 23.28
CA LEU A 737 15.89 -7.46 22.94
C LEU A 737 16.44 -8.13 24.20
N ARG A 738 16.52 -9.46 24.19
CA ARG A 738 16.98 -10.27 25.33
C ARG A 738 17.94 -11.39 24.92
N GLN A 739 18.96 -11.59 25.75
CA GLN A 739 19.86 -12.72 25.75
C GLN A 739 20.09 -13.17 27.19
N ASP A 740 19.62 -14.35 27.56
CA ASP A 740 19.72 -14.89 28.93
C ASP A 740 19.26 -13.89 30.01
N ASN A 741 20.23 -13.38 30.78
CA ASN A 741 20.10 -12.45 31.89
C ASN A 741 20.39 -10.99 31.49
N HIS A 742 20.67 -10.73 30.22
CA HIS A 742 20.94 -9.41 29.66
C HIS A 742 19.78 -8.98 28.75
N MET A 743 19.32 -7.74 28.92
CA MET A 743 18.31 -7.13 28.08
C MET A 743 18.71 -5.72 27.71
N ILE A 744 18.34 -5.31 26.50
CA ILE A 744 18.46 -3.94 26.04
C ILE A 744 17.09 -3.44 25.61
N PHE A 745 16.67 -2.30 26.13
CA PHE A 745 15.46 -1.61 25.71
C PHE A 745 15.81 -0.31 24.98
N PHE A 746 15.08 -0.06 23.91
CA PHE A 746 15.14 1.15 23.13
C PHE A 746 13.85 1.95 23.34
N ALA A 747 13.97 3.25 23.62
CA ALA A 747 12.86 4.18 23.71
C ALA A 747 13.15 5.42 22.85
N GLY A 748 12.50 5.56 21.70
CA GLY A 748 12.70 6.67 20.76
C GLY A 748 11.55 7.67 20.77
N ASN A 749 11.86 8.96 20.82
CA ASN A 749 10.87 10.04 20.73
C ASN A 749 10.74 10.52 19.28
N THR A 750 9.53 10.58 18.73
CA THR A 750 9.24 11.10 17.38
C THR A 750 8.77 12.56 17.39
N SER A 751 8.53 13.13 18.57
CA SER A 751 8.08 14.51 18.72
C SER A 751 9.20 15.52 18.48
N ASP A 752 8.83 16.68 17.96
CA ASP A 752 9.68 17.88 17.91
C ASP A 752 9.92 18.53 19.29
N ARG A 753 9.38 17.94 20.36
CA ARG A 753 9.54 18.41 21.74
C ARG A 753 10.09 17.32 22.64
N THR A 754 10.69 17.74 23.75
CA THR A 754 11.08 16.82 24.84
C THR A 754 9.82 16.27 25.49
N THR A 755 9.74 14.95 25.62
CA THR A 755 8.55 14.24 26.12
C THR A 755 8.94 13.38 27.32
N SER A 756 8.05 13.31 28.31
CA SER A 756 8.21 12.38 29.43
C SER A 756 7.40 11.12 29.14
N ALA A 757 7.97 9.96 29.46
CA ALA A 757 7.32 8.67 29.32
C ALA A 757 7.66 7.77 30.49
N ALA A 758 6.98 6.64 30.58
CA ALA A 758 7.31 5.58 31.52
C ALA A 758 7.41 4.27 30.73
N LEU A 759 8.54 3.58 30.86
CA LEU A 759 8.74 2.23 30.32
C LEU A 759 8.31 1.22 31.37
N ARG A 760 7.32 0.40 31.05
CA ARG A 760 6.86 -0.73 31.86
C ARG A 760 7.10 -2.01 31.07
N VAL A 761 7.33 -3.10 31.77
CA VAL A 761 7.46 -4.40 31.12
C VAL A 761 6.50 -5.37 31.78
N ASP A 762 5.63 -5.96 30.98
CA ASP A 762 4.72 -7.03 31.39
C ASP A 762 5.46 -8.38 31.30
N ALA A 763 6.47 -8.52 32.15
CA ALA A 763 7.22 -9.75 32.33
C ALA A 763 7.55 -9.90 33.81
N ALA A 764 7.30 -11.09 34.36
CA ALA A 764 7.72 -11.43 35.72
C ALA A 764 9.24 -11.45 35.79
N PHE A 765 9.82 -10.32 36.18
CA PHE A 765 11.26 -10.19 36.42
C PHE A 765 11.55 -10.61 37.87
N SER A 766 12.25 -11.73 38.03
CA SER A 766 12.74 -12.17 39.33
C SER A 766 14.11 -11.58 39.63
N GLY A 767 14.44 -11.43 40.91
CA GLY A 767 15.76 -10.91 41.33
C GLY A 767 15.92 -9.41 41.12
N SER A 768 17.17 -8.97 40.94
CA SER A 768 17.52 -7.57 40.77
C SER A 768 18.34 -7.36 39.50
N TYR A 769 18.25 -6.16 38.91
CA TYR A 769 18.90 -5.81 37.66
C TYR A 769 19.78 -4.60 37.86
N ARG A 770 21.04 -4.69 37.45
CA ARG A 770 21.88 -3.51 37.28
C ARG A 770 21.41 -2.76 36.05
N VAL A 771 21.14 -1.48 36.21
CA VAL A 771 20.51 -0.67 35.18
C VAL A 771 21.45 0.44 34.72
N ARG A 772 21.79 0.42 33.43
CA ARG A 772 22.55 1.49 32.77
C ARG A 772 21.68 2.14 31.71
N VAL A 773 21.74 3.46 31.62
CA VAL A 773 20.94 4.23 30.64
C VAL A 773 21.84 5.11 29.81
N PHE A 774 21.77 4.99 28.49
CA PHE A 774 22.28 6.01 27.58
C PHE A 774 21.19 7.03 27.33
N ASP A 775 21.43 8.28 27.69
CA ASP A 775 20.51 9.39 27.41
C ASP A 775 21.08 10.21 26.24
N SER A 776 20.37 10.24 25.11
CA SER A 776 20.83 10.98 23.93
C SER A 776 20.92 12.50 24.15
N LEU A 777 20.24 13.03 25.17
CA LEU A 777 20.38 14.43 25.60
C LEU A 777 21.73 14.70 26.26
N LEU A 778 22.23 13.73 27.04
CA LEU A 778 23.51 13.84 27.76
C LEU A 778 24.69 13.30 26.93
N GLY A 779 24.40 12.44 25.94
CA GLY A 779 25.40 11.83 25.07
C GLY A 779 26.30 10.81 25.79
N SER A 780 25.87 10.29 26.94
CA SER A 780 26.66 9.38 27.77
C SER A 780 25.81 8.32 28.48
N TRP A 781 26.46 7.23 28.88
CA TRP A 781 25.88 6.20 29.75
C TRP A 781 25.91 6.64 31.22
N HIS A 782 24.82 6.34 31.94
CA HIS A 782 24.66 6.61 33.37
C HIS A 782 24.23 5.33 34.10
N ASP A 783 24.90 5.01 35.19
CA ASP A 783 24.52 3.92 36.08
C ASP A 783 23.38 4.38 37.00
N ARG A 784 22.25 3.67 36.98
CA ARG A 784 21.07 3.91 37.83
C ARG A 784 21.07 3.00 39.07
N GLY A 785 22.08 2.15 39.22
CA GLY A 785 22.23 1.19 40.30
C GLY A 785 21.42 -0.08 40.09
N LEU A 786 21.24 -0.80 41.19
CA LEU A 786 20.51 -2.07 41.24
C LEU A 786 19.02 -1.81 41.51
N LEU A 787 18.14 -2.28 40.63
CA LEU A 787 16.69 -2.18 40.79
C LEU A 787 16.06 -3.57 40.93
N PRO A 788 15.10 -3.79 41.84
CA PRO A 788 14.37 -5.06 41.90
C PRO A 788 13.50 -5.23 40.64
N GLY A 789 13.26 -6.47 40.21
CA GLY A 789 12.42 -6.74 39.04
C GLY A 789 11.01 -6.13 39.13
N SER A 790 10.43 -6.04 40.34
CA SER A 790 9.14 -5.37 40.59
C SER A 790 9.15 -3.86 40.28
N ALA A 791 10.31 -3.20 40.29
CA ALA A 791 10.41 -1.81 39.88
C ALA A 791 10.22 -1.64 38.36
N MET A 792 10.53 -2.67 37.56
CA MET A 792 10.33 -2.68 36.10
C MET A 792 8.84 -2.77 35.74
N GLU A 793 8.06 -3.47 36.56
CA GLU A 793 6.59 -3.55 36.43
C GLU A 793 5.94 -2.19 36.76
N GLY A 794 6.43 -1.51 37.82
CA GLY A 794 5.97 -0.17 38.21
C GLY A 794 6.32 0.93 37.20
N GLY A 795 7.44 0.76 36.50
CA GLY A 795 7.86 1.53 35.34
C GLY A 795 9.01 2.51 35.61
N ILE A 796 9.94 2.61 34.65
CA ILE A 796 11.06 3.55 34.68
C ILE A 796 10.63 4.87 34.04
N ALA A 797 10.63 5.95 34.83
CA ALA A 797 10.38 7.29 34.33
C ALA A 797 11.56 7.80 33.47
N MET A 798 11.23 8.33 32.30
CA MET A 798 12.19 8.84 31.32
C MET A 798 11.79 10.21 30.79
N ARG A 799 12.82 10.98 30.42
CA ARG A 799 12.66 12.28 29.75
C ARG A 799 13.48 12.24 28.47
N LEU A 800 12.79 12.05 27.36
CA LEU A 800 13.38 11.90 26.04
C LEU A 800 13.43 13.26 25.35
N GLU A 801 14.62 13.71 24.93
CA GLU A 801 14.74 14.94 24.13
C GLU A 801 13.95 14.84 22.81
N ARG A 802 13.72 15.98 22.16
CA ARG A 802 13.08 16.00 20.83
C ARG A 802 13.83 15.10 19.86
N LYS A 803 13.13 14.23 19.13
CA LYS A 803 13.73 13.27 18.19
C LYS A 803 14.87 12.39 18.75
N GLY A 804 15.04 12.35 20.07
CA GLY A 804 16.09 11.59 20.74
C GLY A 804 15.64 10.22 21.20
N PHE A 805 16.45 9.57 22.02
CA PHE A 805 16.21 8.22 22.49
C PHE A 805 16.90 7.95 23.82
N TRP A 806 16.42 6.93 24.53
CA TRP A 806 17.15 6.25 25.59
C TRP A 806 17.48 4.81 25.16
N LEU A 807 18.65 4.33 25.57
CA LEU A 807 18.96 2.90 25.65
C LEU A 807 19.00 2.49 27.12
N VAL A 808 18.31 1.44 27.49
CA VAL A 808 18.28 0.90 28.86
C VAL A 808 18.88 -0.50 28.83
N ASP A 809 20.12 -0.61 29.29
CA ASP A 809 20.89 -1.85 29.46
C ASP A 809 20.58 -2.41 30.86
N LEU A 810 20.11 -3.65 30.89
CA LEU A 810 19.68 -4.36 32.08
C LEU A 810 20.43 -5.69 32.19
N GLN A 811 21.21 -5.83 33.25
CA GLN A 811 21.91 -7.08 33.56
C GLN A 811 21.38 -7.65 34.88
N GLN A 812 20.78 -8.84 34.83
CA GLN A 812 20.27 -9.52 36.02
C GLN A 812 21.43 -9.95 36.91
N GLU A 813 21.39 -9.55 38.17
CA GLU A 813 22.24 -10.07 39.23
C GLU A 813 21.43 -11.12 40.02
N LEU A 814 22.00 -12.33 40.12
CA LEU A 814 21.40 -13.49 40.81
C LEU A 814 21.52 -13.38 42.33
#